data_AF-A0A650EMP5-F1
#
_entry.id   AF-A0A650EMP5-F1
#
_cell.length_a   1.000
_cell.length_b   1.000
_cell.length_c   1.000
_cell.angle_alpha   90.00
_cell.angle_beta   90.00
_cell.angle_gamma   90.00
#
_symmetry.space_group_name_H-M   'P 1'
#
loop_
_entity.id
_entity.type
_entity.pdbx_description
1 polymer ?
#
loop_
_entity_poly.entity_id
_entity_poly.type
_entity_poly.pdbx_seq_one_letter_code
_entity_poly.pdbx_strand_id
1 'polypeptide(L)'
;MWQNIPEEELKNKIAQEYFKDFDTTRILGKIDFCVSHKSKDGIQSINFLWAEAKRGSKSDIIESFVQLILTIGKKRTFEAELPPLFLGAFDCEKIAFIPYHAIIDIFNQNDFNWNVTPSNHQSKEFKQLYATSKKLLESEKLQFDFTRDSKELKGFIKTNFSLENKNVHKIQITQNNFIHIYYKWLEKVAPTIGIDWDKEKPDILSADFYLADLLSENNETKKIKESLRVLLQSDYYKVKLEKRANNASFNFTEFNFNDNQKAHLAFWNLYERPPIKEYWDYLIERRDLLVPVDIRERKGAFFTPQIWVRKAQDYLAKALGEDWQSEYIVWDCAAGTGNLLVGLSVDKYKIYASTLDKADVDIMRDKYGNQSLLESHIFQFDFLNDILFDIPCKRHKGVNGGGADEICKDCQKSKIPKSLQEILKNEKKREKLIIFINPPYAEAGNSKTQSKTGEHKPKVATDNATYEKYKEILGKASNELFAQFFIRIYREILHCTLASFSTLKYVNSSNFVKFRETFSAKFLRGFAVPAFTFDNVNGQFPIGFLVWDLSQKVKFRKINLEVFEKGGEFIGKKSFYRQAPKTKTINHWLREHRGEGETLGILMADAPDFQQQNHIAILNNSGNAHLIFQNITADNLLFIAIYFAVRHAIPATWLNDRDQFLYPNDLWQQDSSFQNDCLAFMLFHGQNKITSQEGVNHFIPFSVSEVVTKEVFASNFMHDFINGKIKPDSPCDTQSSPCHSTQSEKSPKESKRCFANVQHDKSSKKGQTSFEDESFYVIPTKPLNFSDEAKAVFKAGRELWAYYHAQEFKDSKNPYNANASLYDIKVHFQGFNDKGKMNPPQKAQDSHYKDFIGNLNYELKILAKKIEPKIYEYGFLLE
;
A
#
# COMPACT_ATOMS: atom_id res chain seq x y z
N MET A 1 7.09 7.03 -50.73
CA MET A 1 6.70 8.46 -50.65
C MET A 1 7.18 9.15 -49.35
N TRP A 2 8.19 8.63 -48.63
CA TRP A 2 8.67 9.22 -47.37
C TRP A 2 10.20 9.26 -47.28
N GLN A 3 10.88 9.93 -48.22
CA GLN A 3 12.35 9.98 -48.14
C GLN A 3 12.81 10.89 -46.98
N ASN A 4 13.69 10.35 -46.13
CA ASN A 4 14.44 11.06 -45.09
C ASN A 4 13.67 11.59 -43.86
N ILE A 5 12.41 11.22 -43.65
CA ILE A 5 11.69 11.60 -42.42
C ILE A 5 12.31 10.96 -41.16
N PRO A 6 12.22 11.60 -39.98
CA PRO A 6 12.63 10.99 -38.71
C PRO A 6 11.83 9.72 -38.39
N GLU A 7 12.45 8.80 -37.64
CA GLU A 7 11.84 7.51 -37.30
C GLU A 7 10.51 7.66 -36.54
N GLU A 8 10.42 8.62 -35.62
CA GLU A 8 9.18 8.94 -34.90
C GLU A 8 8.07 9.48 -35.83
N GLU A 9 8.44 10.27 -36.85
CA GLU A 9 7.46 10.73 -37.85
C GLU A 9 6.95 9.56 -38.70
N LEU A 10 7.84 8.60 -39.03
CA LEU A 10 7.49 7.39 -39.76
C LEU A 10 6.51 6.50 -38.97
N LYS A 11 6.78 6.25 -37.68
CA LYS A 11 5.89 5.49 -36.78
C LYS A 11 4.48 6.11 -36.75
N ASN A 12 4.41 7.43 -36.60
CA ASN A 12 3.14 8.15 -36.57
C ASN A 12 2.37 8.06 -37.89
N LYS A 13 3.05 8.15 -39.05
CA LYS A 13 2.40 7.98 -40.36
C LYS A 13 1.86 6.58 -40.57
N ILE A 14 2.64 5.56 -40.23
CA ILE A 14 2.21 4.15 -40.34
C ILE A 14 1.03 3.88 -39.40
N ALA A 15 1.07 4.39 -38.16
CA ALA A 15 -0.05 4.31 -37.23
C ALA A 15 -1.33 4.91 -37.81
N GLN A 16 -1.26 6.12 -38.36
CA GLN A 16 -2.43 6.82 -38.91
C GLN A 16 -2.96 6.20 -40.20
N GLU A 17 -2.09 5.72 -41.08
CA GLU A 17 -2.50 5.25 -42.41
C GLU A 17 -2.96 3.79 -42.41
N TYR A 18 -2.30 2.92 -41.63
CA TYR A 18 -2.52 1.47 -41.68
C TYR A 18 -3.14 0.91 -40.39
N PHE A 19 -2.98 1.57 -39.24
CA PHE A 19 -3.40 1.05 -37.93
C PHE A 19 -4.33 1.99 -37.15
N LYS A 20 -5.00 2.95 -37.79
CA LYS A 20 -5.83 3.98 -37.13
C LYS A 20 -6.91 3.42 -36.18
N ASP A 21 -7.39 2.21 -36.46
CA ASP A 21 -8.47 1.56 -35.71
C ASP A 21 -7.94 0.78 -34.49
N PHE A 22 -6.61 0.69 -34.33
CA PHE A 22 -5.92 0.01 -33.24
C PHE A 22 -5.28 0.99 -32.25
N ASP A 23 -4.95 0.52 -31.05
CA ASP A 23 -4.13 1.26 -30.11
C ASP A 23 -2.66 1.09 -30.49
N THR A 24 -2.02 2.19 -30.87
CA THR A 24 -0.59 2.25 -31.20
C THR A 24 0.20 3.13 -30.24
N THR A 25 -0.39 3.51 -29.09
CA THR A 25 0.22 4.41 -28.11
C THR A 25 1.08 3.69 -27.08
N ARG A 26 0.97 2.36 -27.04
CA ARG A 26 1.63 1.51 -26.06
C ARG A 26 3.14 1.42 -26.31
N ILE A 27 3.93 1.70 -25.26
CA ILE A 27 5.39 1.61 -25.30
C ILE A 27 5.85 0.36 -24.55
N LEU A 28 6.49 -0.59 -25.25
CA LEU A 28 6.94 -1.87 -24.70
C LEU A 28 8.48 -1.93 -24.61
N GLY A 29 9.03 -1.28 -23.59
CA GLY A 29 10.47 -1.27 -23.35
C GLY A 29 11.24 -0.61 -24.50
N LYS A 30 12.04 -1.40 -25.23
CA LYS A 30 12.82 -0.97 -26.40
C LYS A 30 12.23 -1.44 -27.74
N ILE A 31 10.99 -1.92 -27.74
CA ILE A 31 10.26 -2.23 -28.98
C ILE A 31 9.74 -0.91 -29.53
N ASP A 32 10.08 -0.61 -30.79
CA ASP A 32 9.84 0.71 -31.39
C ASP A 32 8.37 0.98 -31.71
N PHE A 33 7.60 -0.05 -32.04
CA PHE A 33 6.21 0.10 -32.47
C PHE A 33 5.37 -1.08 -31.99
N CYS A 34 4.23 -0.80 -31.37
CA CYS A 34 3.29 -1.80 -30.87
C CYS A 34 1.89 -1.50 -31.40
N VAL A 35 1.18 -2.52 -31.87
CA VAL A 35 -0.23 -2.41 -32.28
C VAL A 35 -1.04 -3.36 -31.40
N SER A 36 -2.06 -2.84 -30.73
CA SER A 36 -2.94 -3.62 -29.86
C SER A 36 -4.42 -3.26 -30.04
N HIS A 37 -5.31 -4.10 -29.52
CA HIS A 37 -6.74 -3.84 -29.54
C HIS A 37 -7.12 -2.64 -28.64
N LYS A 38 -8.00 -1.74 -29.11
CA LYS A 38 -8.51 -0.62 -28.31
C LYS A 38 -9.55 -1.11 -27.30
N SER A 39 -9.18 -1.25 -26.02
CA SER A 39 -10.13 -1.52 -24.93
C SER A 39 -10.43 -0.26 -24.13
N LYS A 40 -11.71 -0.03 -23.77
CA LYS A 40 -12.15 1.11 -22.94
C LYS A 40 -12.13 0.79 -21.43
N ASP A 41 -11.95 -0.47 -21.05
CA ASP A 41 -12.26 -0.95 -19.69
C ASP A 41 -11.03 -1.40 -18.87
N GLY A 42 -9.82 -0.92 -19.22
CA GLY A 42 -8.60 -1.23 -18.45
C GLY A 42 -8.17 -2.70 -18.49
N ILE A 43 -8.64 -3.47 -19.47
CA ILE A 43 -8.25 -4.86 -19.72
C ILE A 43 -6.85 -4.91 -20.36
N GLN A 44 -6.02 -5.89 -20.00
CA GLN A 44 -4.72 -6.15 -20.63
C GLN A 44 -4.87 -6.23 -22.17
N SER A 45 -4.18 -5.32 -22.88
CA SER A 45 -4.32 -5.16 -24.33
C SER A 45 -3.79 -6.37 -25.10
N ILE A 46 -4.63 -6.96 -25.96
CA ILE A 46 -4.24 -7.99 -26.92
C ILE A 46 -3.31 -7.34 -27.95
N ASN A 47 -2.06 -7.79 -28.00
CA ASN A 47 -1.06 -7.28 -28.94
C ASN A 47 -1.21 -8.01 -30.27
N PHE A 48 -1.28 -7.27 -31.37
CA PHE A 48 -1.28 -7.83 -32.73
C PHE A 48 0.11 -7.78 -33.37
N LEU A 49 0.88 -6.72 -33.09
CA LEU A 49 2.19 -6.50 -33.69
C LEU A 49 3.17 -5.89 -32.69
N TRP A 50 4.37 -6.45 -32.65
CA TRP A 50 5.57 -5.77 -32.14
C TRP A 50 6.52 -5.56 -33.31
N ALA A 51 7.05 -4.35 -33.48
CA ALA A 51 7.88 -4.05 -34.62
C ALA A 51 9.07 -3.15 -34.29
N GLU A 52 10.12 -3.31 -35.09
CA GLU A 52 11.29 -2.44 -35.15
C GLU A 52 11.14 -1.47 -36.33
N ALA A 53 11.45 -0.18 -36.12
CA ALA A 53 11.34 0.85 -37.14
C ALA A 53 12.74 1.34 -37.54
N LYS A 54 12.98 1.55 -38.84
CA LYS A 54 14.25 2.12 -39.32
C LYS A 54 14.05 3.37 -40.17
N ARG A 55 14.97 4.31 -40.00
CA ARG A 55 15.02 5.53 -40.81
C ARG A 55 15.56 5.25 -42.22
N GLY A 56 14.97 5.90 -43.23
CA GLY A 56 15.39 5.79 -44.62
C GLY A 56 14.93 4.48 -45.27
N SER A 57 15.56 4.07 -46.37
CA SER A 57 15.23 2.82 -47.09
C SER A 57 16.46 1.93 -47.35
N LYS A 58 17.59 2.26 -46.71
CA LYS A 58 18.88 1.55 -46.91
C LYS A 58 19.12 0.44 -45.87
N SER A 59 18.29 0.36 -44.84
CA SER A 59 18.40 -0.67 -43.79
C SER A 59 18.02 -2.04 -44.33
N ASP A 60 18.75 -3.06 -43.91
CA ASP A 60 18.33 -4.43 -44.12
C ASP A 60 17.16 -4.76 -43.17
N ILE A 61 16.04 -5.16 -43.76
CA ILE A 61 14.83 -5.50 -43.03
C ILE A 61 15.01 -6.76 -42.19
N ILE A 62 15.87 -7.68 -42.61
CA ILE A 62 16.18 -8.92 -41.89
C ILE A 62 16.99 -8.59 -40.62
N GLU A 63 17.98 -7.69 -40.72
CA GLU A 63 18.72 -7.22 -39.54
C GLU A 63 17.82 -6.55 -38.50
N SER A 64 16.77 -5.85 -38.97
CA SER A 64 15.76 -5.23 -38.11
C SER A 64 14.95 -6.28 -37.33
N PHE A 65 14.58 -7.40 -37.96
CA PHE A 65 13.98 -8.55 -37.25
C PHE A 65 14.94 -9.17 -36.24
N VAL A 66 16.23 -9.33 -36.59
CA VAL A 66 17.24 -9.85 -35.65
C VAL A 66 17.33 -8.96 -34.42
N GLN A 67 17.37 -7.64 -34.60
CA GLN A 67 17.38 -6.69 -33.49
C GLN A 67 16.12 -6.82 -32.61
N LEU A 68 14.95 -6.91 -33.23
CA LEU A 68 13.69 -7.07 -32.51
C LEU A 68 13.65 -8.36 -31.66
N ILE A 69 14.03 -9.49 -32.26
CA ILE A 69 14.03 -10.80 -31.59
C ILE A 69 15.03 -10.81 -30.43
N LEU A 70 16.24 -10.28 -30.61
CA LEU A 70 17.22 -10.13 -29.53
C LEU A 70 16.70 -9.24 -28.40
N THR A 71 16.00 -8.16 -28.75
CA THR A 71 15.40 -7.23 -27.77
C THR A 71 14.31 -7.92 -26.95
N ILE A 72 13.41 -8.66 -27.60
CA ILE A 72 12.35 -9.43 -26.94
C ILE A 72 12.93 -10.49 -26.01
N GLY A 73 13.89 -11.30 -26.49
CA GLY A 73 14.45 -12.39 -25.71
C GLY A 73 15.32 -11.91 -24.54
N LYS A 74 16.14 -10.87 -24.74
CA LYS A 74 16.96 -10.27 -23.67
C LYS A 74 16.12 -9.70 -22.53
N LYS A 75 14.95 -9.14 -22.86
CA LYS A 75 14.02 -8.58 -21.86
C LYS A 75 12.97 -9.56 -21.38
N ARG A 76 12.95 -10.77 -21.96
CA ARG A 76 11.89 -11.78 -21.76
C ARG A 76 10.50 -11.16 -21.82
N THR A 77 10.26 -10.28 -22.80
CA THR A 77 9.02 -9.49 -22.89
C THR A 77 7.78 -10.40 -22.91
N PHE A 78 7.90 -11.61 -23.47
CA PHE A 78 6.85 -12.64 -23.51
C PHE A 78 6.47 -13.24 -22.14
N GLU A 79 7.26 -13.03 -21.09
CA GLU A 79 6.91 -13.46 -19.72
C GLU A 79 6.04 -12.43 -19.00
N ALA A 80 6.19 -11.14 -19.35
CA ALA A 80 5.45 -10.04 -18.76
C ALA A 80 4.22 -9.61 -19.58
N GLU A 81 4.24 -9.87 -20.89
CA GLU A 81 3.24 -9.43 -21.85
C GLU A 81 2.72 -10.58 -22.72
N LEU A 82 1.45 -10.52 -23.11
CA LEU A 82 0.91 -11.44 -24.11
C LEU A 82 1.66 -11.25 -25.44
N PRO A 83 2.27 -12.31 -26.01
CA PRO A 83 2.96 -12.21 -27.29
C PRO A 83 2.04 -11.72 -28.41
N PRO A 84 2.60 -11.01 -29.41
CA PRO A 84 1.83 -10.53 -30.55
C PRO A 84 1.53 -11.66 -31.54
N LEU A 85 0.61 -11.45 -32.48
CA LEU A 85 0.42 -12.36 -33.61
C LEU A 85 1.61 -12.33 -34.57
N PHE A 86 2.14 -11.14 -34.82
CA PHE A 86 3.25 -10.91 -35.73
C PHE A 86 4.37 -10.13 -35.06
N LEU A 87 5.59 -10.45 -35.45
CA LEU A 87 6.68 -9.50 -35.43
C LEU A 87 6.68 -8.70 -36.74
N GLY A 88 7.09 -7.44 -36.67
CA GLY A 88 7.23 -6.59 -37.84
C GLY A 88 8.59 -5.90 -37.92
N ALA A 89 8.97 -5.51 -39.12
CA ALA A 89 10.04 -4.57 -39.36
C ALA A 89 9.61 -3.65 -40.50
N PHE A 90 9.85 -2.35 -40.37
CA PHE A 90 9.51 -1.39 -41.43
C PHE A 90 10.50 -0.23 -41.54
N ASP A 91 10.57 0.33 -42.74
CA ASP A 91 11.37 1.49 -43.09
C ASP A 91 10.53 2.51 -43.88
N CYS A 92 11.14 3.46 -44.58
CA CYS A 92 10.40 4.48 -45.34
C CYS A 92 9.78 3.99 -46.67
N GLU A 93 10.07 2.76 -47.08
CA GLU A 93 9.67 2.18 -48.37
C GLU A 93 8.74 0.97 -48.19
N LYS A 94 8.96 0.14 -47.18
CA LYS A 94 8.27 -1.15 -47.01
C LYS A 94 8.06 -1.56 -45.55
N ILE A 95 7.14 -2.50 -45.34
CA ILE A 95 6.91 -3.22 -44.09
C ILE A 95 6.90 -4.72 -44.34
N ALA A 96 7.45 -5.49 -43.41
CA ALA A 96 7.44 -6.93 -43.41
C ALA A 96 6.88 -7.51 -42.12
N PHE A 97 6.35 -8.73 -42.19
CA PHE A 97 5.83 -9.47 -41.04
C PHE A 97 6.39 -10.88 -40.96
N ILE A 98 6.64 -11.35 -39.73
CA ILE A 98 6.94 -12.75 -39.42
C ILE A 98 5.93 -13.22 -38.37
N PRO A 99 5.24 -14.36 -38.56
CA PRO A 99 4.36 -14.90 -37.54
C PRO A 99 5.14 -15.22 -36.26
N TYR A 100 4.69 -14.74 -35.11
CA TYR A 100 5.43 -14.90 -33.84
C TYR A 100 5.62 -16.37 -33.46
N HIS A 101 4.61 -17.21 -33.70
CA HIS A 101 4.67 -18.64 -33.41
C HIS A 101 5.79 -19.36 -34.18
N ALA A 102 6.18 -18.88 -35.37
CA ALA A 102 7.21 -19.51 -36.20
C ALA A 102 8.63 -19.34 -35.62
N ILE A 103 8.79 -18.47 -34.62
CA ILE A 103 10.06 -18.19 -33.95
C ILE A 103 10.01 -18.48 -32.44
N ILE A 104 8.89 -19.00 -31.92
CA ILE A 104 8.70 -19.19 -30.48
C ILE A 104 9.75 -20.13 -29.88
N ASP A 105 10.12 -21.17 -30.62
CA ASP A 105 11.11 -22.17 -30.19
C ASP A 105 12.48 -21.56 -29.95
N ILE A 106 12.82 -20.46 -30.63
CA ILE A 106 14.09 -19.75 -30.43
C ILE A 106 14.16 -19.20 -28.99
N PHE A 107 13.05 -18.69 -28.46
CA PHE A 107 12.98 -18.16 -27.11
C PHE A 107 13.13 -19.23 -26.02
N ASN A 108 12.98 -20.51 -26.38
CA ASN A 108 13.09 -21.66 -25.49
C ASN A 108 14.44 -22.42 -25.63
N GLN A 109 15.38 -21.91 -26.42
CA GLN A 109 16.70 -22.53 -26.57
C GLN A 109 17.58 -22.28 -25.34
N ASN A 110 18.03 -23.36 -24.69
CA ASN A 110 18.82 -23.31 -23.46
C ASN A 110 20.25 -22.75 -23.66
N ASP A 111 20.83 -22.88 -24.86
CA ASP A 111 22.20 -22.47 -25.19
C ASP A 111 22.29 -21.14 -25.97
N PHE A 112 21.21 -20.35 -26.02
CA PHE A 112 21.14 -19.11 -26.78
C PHE A 112 21.60 -17.90 -25.95
N ASN A 113 22.64 -17.18 -26.39
CA ASN A 113 23.14 -16.00 -25.68
C ASN A 113 22.35 -14.73 -26.03
N TRP A 114 21.40 -14.34 -25.19
CA TRP A 114 20.59 -13.12 -25.37
C TRP A 114 21.34 -11.79 -25.17
N ASN A 115 22.60 -11.81 -24.72
CA ASN A 115 23.38 -10.59 -24.50
C ASN A 115 24.16 -10.11 -25.73
N VAL A 116 24.10 -10.83 -26.85
CA VAL A 116 24.72 -10.44 -28.12
C VAL A 116 24.18 -9.09 -28.58
N THR A 117 25.09 -8.18 -28.98
CA THR A 117 24.70 -6.91 -29.58
C THR A 117 24.18 -7.11 -31.01
N PRO A 118 23.08 -6.45 -31.42
CA PRO A 118 22.56 -6.57 -32.79
C PRO A 118 23.58 -6.19 -33.87
N SER A 119 24.58 -5.36 -33.57
CA SER A 119 25.66 -4.99 -34.50
C SER A 119 26.74 -6.06 -34.67
N ASN A 120 26.73 -7.16 -33.90
CA ASN A 120 27.71 -8.22 -33.99
C ASN A 120 27.27 -9.32 -34.98
N HIS A 121 27.50 -9.06 -36.27
CA HIS A 121 27.05 -9.95 -37.35
C HIS A 121 27.82 -11.28 -37.42
N GLN A 122 28.88 -11.44 -36.61
CA GLN A 122 29.71 -12.64 -36.60
C GLN A 122 29.26 -13.70 -35.59
N SER A 123 28.41 -13.33 -34.62
CA SER A 123 27.92 -14.24 -33.58
C SER A 123 27.08 -15.39 -34.13
N LYS A 124 27.06 -16.52 -33.41
CA LYS A 124 26.23 -17.70 -33.74
C LYS A 124 24.76 -17.32 -33.75
N GLU A 125 24.33 -16.58 -32.73
CA GLU A 125 22.97 -16.11 -32.50
C GLU A 125 22.50 -15.20 -33.63
N PHE A 126 23.31 -14.21 -34.02
CA PHE A 126 22.96 -13.31 -35.12
C PHE A 126 22.81 -14.09 -36.43
N LYS A 127 23.76 -14.97 -36.77
CA LYS A 127 23.71 -15.77 -38.00
C LYS A 127 22.48 -16.69 -38.03
N GLN A 128 22.14 -17.31 -36.90
CA GLN A 128 20.95 -18.15 -36.76
C GLN A 128 19.66 -17.33 -36.95
N LEU A 129 19.51 -16.22 -36.21
CA LEU A 129 18.33 -15.36 -36.30
C LEU A 129 18.17 -14.78 -37.70
N TYR A 130 19.27 -14.35 -38.32
CA TYR A 130 19.28 -13.81 -39.68
C TYR A 130 18.81 -14.87 -40.69
N ALA A 131 19.38 -16.08 -40.64
CA ALA A 131 19.00 -17.17 -41.53
C ALA A 131 17.52 -17.58 -41.36
N THR A 132 17.05 -17.70 -40.11
CA THR A 132 15.65 -18.03 -39.83
C THR A 132 14.70 -16.94 -40.29
N SER A 133 14.99 -15.68 -39.96
CA SER A 133 14.15 -14.54 -40.35
C SER A 133 14.10 -14.38 -41.87
N LYS A 134 15.24 -14.54 -42.55
CA LYS A 134 15.32 -14.54 -44.02
C LYS A 134 14.45 -15.63 -44.64
N LYS A 135 14.59 -16.87 -44.16
CA LYS A 135 13.81 -18.01 -44.65
C LYS A 135 12.32 -17.78 -44.49
N LEU A 136 11.87 -17.32 -43.32
CA LEU A 136 10.47 -17.06 -43.03
C LEU A 136 9.91 -15.93 -43.91
N LEU A 137 10.68 -14.87 -44.11
CA LEU A 137 10.27 -13.76 -44.95
C LEU A 137 10.13 -14.18 -46.44
N GLU A 138 11.08 -15.00 -46.93
CA GLU A 138 11.06 -15.53 -48.30
C GLU A 138 9.94 -16.56 -48.51
N SER A 139 9.63 -17.40 -47.51
CA SER A 139 8.59 -18.43 -47.62
C SER A 139 7.18 -17.88 -47.55
N GLU A 140 6.93 -16.93 -46.65
CA GLU A 140 5.59 -16.39 -46.40
C GLU A 140 5.21 -15.23 -47.32
N LYS A 141 6.20 -14.62 -48.01
CA LYS A 141 6.02 -13.45 -48.89
C LYS A 141 5.27 -12.28 -48.21
N LEU A 142 5.44 -12.12 -46.91
CA LEU A 142 4.78 -11.08 -46.10
C LEU A 142 5.57 -9.76 -46.07
N GLN A 143 6.04 -9.31 -47.23
CA GLN A 143 6.68 -8.01 -47.39
C GLN A 143 5.86 -7.16 -48.37
N PHE A 144 5.54 -5.94 -47.95
CA PHE A 144 4.68 -5.01 -48.67
C PHE A 144 5.40 -3.69 -48.88
N ASP A 145 5.47 -3.24 -50.13
CA ASP A 145 5.90 -1.91 -50.50
C ASP A 145 4.75 -0.92 -50.28
N PHE A 146 4.98 0.17 -49.56
CA PHE A 146 3.90 1.11 -49.24
C PHE A 146 3.30 1.80 -50.46
N THR A 147 4.04 1.89 -51.56
CA THR A 147 3.58 2.52 -52.81
C THR A 147 2.88 1.51 -53.71
N ARG A 148 3.45 0.32 -53.86
CA ARG A 148 2.94 -0.70 -54.79
C ARG A 148 1.85 -1.57 -54.19
N ASP A 149 1.96 -1.91 -52.90
CA ASP A 149 1.17 -2.96 -52.25
C ASP A 149 0.23 -2.40 -51.15
N SER A 150 -0.05 -1.09 -51.14
CA SER A 150 -0.84 -0.43 -50.07
C SER A 150 -2.22 -1.06 -49.87
N LYS A 151 -2.86 -1.48 -50.97
CA LYS A 151 -4.22 -2.08 -50.93
C LYS A 151 -4.17 -3.48 -50.33
N GLU A 152 -3.18 -4.27 -50.75
CA GLU A 152 -2.90 -5.62 -50.29
C GLU A 152 -2.55 -5.60 -48.80
N LEU A 153 -1.71 -4.66 -48.37
CA LEU A 153 -1.33 -4.45 -46.97
C LEU A 153 -2.55 -4.10 -46.09
N LYS A 154 -3.42 -3.19 -46.54
CA LYS A 154 -4.68 -2.85 -45.82
C LYS A 154 -5.61 -4.06 -45.72
N GLY A 155 -5.69 -4.87 -46.78
CA GLY A 155 -6.42 -6.15 -46.78
C GLY A 155 -5.84 -7.14 -45.77
N PHE A 156 -4.51 -7.32 -45.78
CA PHE A 156 -3.79 -8.20 -44.86
C PHE A 156 -4.04 -7.83 -43.39
N ILE A 157 -3.90 -6.55 -43.04
CA ILE A 157 -4.14 -6.07 -41.67
C ILE A 157 -5.60 -6.32 -41.26
N LYS A 158 -6.56 -5.96 -42.11
CA LYS A 158 -7.99 -6.16 -41.81
C LYS A 158 -8.35 -7.62 -41.54
N THR A 159 -7.76 -8.55 -42.30
CA THR A 159 -8.03 -9.98 -42.13
C THR A 159 -7.29 -10.58 -40.94
N ASN A 160 -6.04 -10.18 -40.69
CA ASN A 160 -5.19 -10.87 -39.73
C ASN A 160 -5.18 -10.25 -38.33
N PHE A 161 -5.48 -8.95 -38.20
CA PHE A 161 -5.47 -8.21 -36.94
C PHE A 161 -6.89 -8.12 -36.38
N SER A 162 -7.55 -9.28 -36.22
CA SER A 162 -8.91 -9.40 -35.70
C SER A 162 -8.98 -10.44 -34.58
N LEU A 163 -9.84 -10.19 -33.58
CA LEU A 163 -10.13 -11.14 -32.50
C LEU A 163 -10.88 -12.39 -32.97
N GLU A 164 -11.48 -12.33 -34.16
CA GLU A 164 -12.23 -13.43 -34.77
C GLU A 164 -11.35 -14.29 -35.71
N ASN A 165 -10.05 -13.99 -35.80
CA ASN A 165 -9.15 -14.74 -36.68
C ASN A 165 -8.96 -16.17 -36.16
N LYS A 166 -9.44 -17.16 -36.93
CA LYS A 166 -9.33 -18.59 -36.60
C LYS A 166 -7.90 -19.14 -36.65
N ASN A 167 -6.94 -18.38 -37.21
CA ASN A 167 -5.52 -18.73 -37.31
C ASN A 167 -4.66 -18.10 -36.19
N VAL A 168 -5.26 -17.57 -35.12
CA VAL A 168 -4.51 -17.25 -33.90
C VAL A 168 -3.93 -18.55 -33.37
N HIS A 169 -2.62 -18.74 -33.50
CA HIS A 169 -1.94 -19.89 -32.91
C HIS A 169 -2.16 -19.84 -31.40
N LYS A 170 -2.94 -20.81 -30.93
CA LYS A 170 -3.33 -20.91 -29.53
C LYS A 170 -2.11 -21.26 -28.68
N ILE A 171 -2.02 -20.68 -27.48
CA ILE A 171 -0.93 -20.98 -26.54
C ILE A 171 -1.07 -22.41 -26.05
N GLN A 172 -0.04 -23.23 -26.27
CA GLN A 172 0.04 -24.59 -25.77
C GLN A 172 0.06 -24.63 -24.24
N ILE A 173 -0.76 -25.50 -23.65
CA ILE A 173 -0.85 -25.67 -22.20
C ILE A 173 0.09 -26.79 -21.77
N THR A 174 0.96 -26.49 -20.81
CA THR A 174 2.03 -27.38 -20.33
C THR A 174 2.02 -27.49 -18.80
N GLN A 175 2.79 -28.44 -18.27
CA GLN A 175 3.01 -28.62 -16.83
C GLN A 175 3.52 -27.34 -16.13
N ASN A 176 4.19 -26.45 -16.87
CA ASN A 176 4.80 -25.25 -16.30
C ASN A 176 3.89 -24.02 -16.32
N ASN A 177 2.88 -23.97 -17.20
CA ASN A 177 2.03 -22.78 -17.37
C ASN A 177 0.58 -22.96 -16.91
N PHE A 178 0.11 -24.20 -16.66
CA PHE A 178 -1.30 -24.46 -16.35
C PHE A 178 -1.83 -23.78 -15.08
N ILE A 179 -0.97 -23.58 -14.06
CA ILE A 179 -1.33 -22.85 -12.82
C ILE A 179 -1.52 -21.36 -13.11
N HIS A 180 -0.67 -20.79 -13.96
CA HIS A 180 -0.78 -19.40 -14.35
C HIS A 180 -2.03 -19.14 -15.19
N ILE A 181 -2.37 -20.08 -16.07
CA ILE A 181 -3.61 -20.03 -16.86
C ILE A 181 -4.84 -20.16 -15.93
N TYR A 182 -4.76 -20.99 -14.89
CA TYR A 182 -5.82 -21.09 -13.88
C TYR A 182 -6.09 -19.76 -13.16
N TYR A 183 -5.06 -19.03 -12.72
CA TYR A 183 -5.28 -17.72 -12.09
C TYR A 183 -5.95 -16.72 -13.04
N LYS A 184 -5.58 -16.74 -14.32
CA LYS A 184 -6.24 -15.91 -15.34
C LYS A 184 -7.70 -16.36 -15.57
N TRP A 185 -7.95 -17.66 -15.55
CA TRP A 185 -9.30 -18.22 -15.65
C TRP A 185 -10.18 -17.83 -14.45
N LEU A 186 -9.61 -17.82 -13.23
CA LEU A 186 -10.29 -17.36 -12.01
C LEU A 186 -10.74 -15.90 -12.09
N GLU A 187 -9.97 -15.04 -12.74
CA GLU A 187 -10.34 -13.63 -12.90
C GLU A 187 -11.36 -13.41 -14.02
N LYS A 188 -11.29 -14.19 -15.09
CA LYS A 188 -12.04 -13.93 -16.34
C LYS A 188 -13.30 -14.76 -16.48
N VAL A 189 -13.22 -16.06 -16.20
CA VAL A 189 -14.29 -17.01 -16.48
C VAL A 189 -15.07 -17.34 -15.20
N ALA A 190 -14.38 -17.62 -14.10
CA ALA A 190 -15.04 -18.03 -12.85
C ALA A 190 -16.14 -17.08 -12.35
N PRO A 191 -16.03 -15.73 -12.44
CA PRO A 191 -17.08 -14.82 -11.98
C PRO A 191 -18.34 -14.86 -12.84
N THR A 192 -18.24 -15.40 -14.06
CA THR A 192 -19.37 -15.53 -14.99
C THR A 192 -20.17 -16.81 -14.76
N ILE A 193 -19.66 -17.76 -13.97
CA ILE A 193 -20.36 -19.01 -13.65
C ILE A 193 -21.47 -18.70 -12.64
N GLY A 194 -22.68 -19.17 -12.90
CA GLY A 194 -23.88 -18.97 -12.07
C GLY A 194 -23.90 -19.80 -10.78
N ILE A 195 -22.79 -19.80 -10.04
CA ILE A 195 -22.62 -20.48 -8.75
C ILE A 195 -22.39 -19.46 -7.63
N ASP A 196 -23.03 -19.68 -6.49
CA ASP A 196 -22.77 -18.96 -5.25
C ASP A 196 -21.61 -19.63 -4.51
N TRP A 197 -20.38 -19.19 -4.80
CA TRP A 197 -19.15 -19.81 -4.31
C TRP A 197 -19.05 -19.86 -2.78
N ASP A 198 -19.78 -19.02 -2.04
CA ASP A 198 -19.72 -18.99 -0.57
C ASP A 198 -20.70 -19.98 0.07
N LYS A 199 -21.82 -20.29 -0.58
CA LYS A 199 -22.80 -21.29 -0.10
C LYS A 199 -22.40 -22.73 -0.41
N GLU A 200 -21.68 -22.95 -1.50
CA GLU A 200 -21.36 -24.29 -2.01
C GLU A 200 -20.00 -24.86 -1.51
N LYS A 201 -19.31 -24.12 -0.63
CA LYS A 201 -18.07 -24.56 0.08
C LYS A 201 -18.43 -25.45 1.29
N PRO A 202 -17.69 -26.53 1.59
CA PRO A 202 -16.41 -26.97 1.01
C PRO A 202 -16.53 -28.01 -0.12
N ASP A 203 -17.74 -28.28 -0.60
CA ASP A 203 -17.98 -29.43 -1.45
C ASP A 203 -17.58 -29.18 -2.91
N ILE A 204 -17.71 -27.99 -3.48
CA ILE A 204 -17.41 -27.75 -4.91
C ILE A 204 -16.23 -26.76 -5.07
N LEU A 205 -15.17 -27.14 -5.80
CA LEU A 205 -13.99 -26.29 -6.01
C LEU A 205 -13.97 -25.65 -7.41
N SER A 206 -13.56 -24.38 -7.50
CA SER A 206 -13.34 -23.70 -8.79
C SER A 206 -12.28 -24.40 -9.66
N ALA A 207 -11.31 -25.08 -9.03
CA ALA A 207 -10.36 -25.94 -9.73
C ALA A 207 -11.02 -27.07 -10.53
N ASP A 208 -12.16 -27.60 -10.07
CA ASP A 208 -12.89 -28.66 -10.77
C ASP A 208 -13.54 -28.15 -12.05
N PHE A 209 -14.10 -26.94 -12.00
CA PHE A 209 -14.63 -26.25 -13.18
C PHE A 209 -13.52 -25.93 -14.18
N TYR A 210 -12.38 -25.44 -13.69
CA TYR A 210 -11.22 -25.20 -14.55
C TYR A 210 -10.69 -26.48 -15.21
N LEU A 211 -10.59 -27.59 -14.48
CA LEU A 211 -10.18 -28.87 -15.07
C LEU A 211 -11.20 -29.38 -16.10
N ALA A 212 -12.50 -29.20 -15.84
CA ALA A 212 -13.57 -29.53 -16.78
C ALA A 212 -13.45 -28.72 -18.09
N ASP A 213 -13.15 -27.43 -17.98
CA ASP A 213 -12.88 -26.55 -19.12
C ASP A 213 -11.60 -26.96 -19.85
N LEU A 214 -10.52 -27.16 -19.10
CA LEU A 214 -9.17 -27.43 -19.60
C LEU A 214 -9.14 -28.73 -20.40
N LEU A 215 -9.85 -29.75 -19.93
CA LEU A 215 -9.93 -31.07 -20.54
C LEU A 215 -11.12 -31.21 -21.49
N SER A 216 -11.84 -30.13 -21.81
CA SER A 216 -12.92 -30.19 -22.80
C SER A 216 -12.40 -30.07 -24.22
N GLU A 217 -13.04 -30.79 -25.14
CA GLU A 217 -12.93 -30.59 -26.58
C GLU A 217 -14.31 -30.16 -27.10
N ASN A 218 -14.38 -29.07 -27.88
CA ASN A 218 -15.65 -28.50 -28.36
C ASN A 218 -16.70 -28.22 -27.25
N ASN A 219 -16.25 -27.73 -26.08
CA ASN A 219 -17.08 -27.55 -24.88
C ASN A 219 -17.76 -28.83 -24.38
N GLU A 220 -17.22 -30.00 -24.73
CA GLU A 220 -17.65 -31.27 -24.18
C GLU A 220 -16.48 -31.95 -23.47
N THR A 221 -16.61 -32.17 -22.17
CA THR A 221 -15.60 -32.93 -21.39
C THR A 221 -15.72 -34.45 -21.64
N LYS A 222 -16.58 -34.91 -22.56
CA LYS A 222 -17.05 -36.30 -22.62
C LYS A 222 -16.15 -37.26 -23.43
N LYS A 223 -14.94 -37.50 -22.93
CA LYS A 223 -14.19 -38.79 -23.08
C LYS A 223 -12.92 -38.88 -22.23
N ILE A 224 -12.88 -38.25 -21.06
CA ILE A 224 -11.66 -38.19 -20.23
C ILE A 224 -11.98 -38.54 -18.78
N LYS A 225 -11.86 -39.84 -18.47
CA LYS A 225 -11.92 -40.52 -17.16
C LYS A 225 -13.17 -40.32 -16.29
N GLU A 226 -13.59 -41.41 -15.65
CA GLU A 226 -14.65 -41.49 -14.62
C GLU A 226 -14.33 -40.70 -13.32
N SER A 227 -13.20 -39.97 -13.27
CA SER A 227 -12.64 -39.32 -12.09
C SER A 227 -13.00 -37.83 -11.95
N LEU A 228 -13.50 -37.16 -12.99
CA LEU A 228 -13.87 -35.74 -12.90
C LEU A 228 -15.25 -35.56 -12.26
N ARG A 229 -15.31 -34.71 -11.24
CA ARG A 229 -16.55 -34.39 -10.49
C ARG A 229 -17.43 -33.37 -11.21
N VAL A 230 -16.84 -32.51 -12.01
CA VAL A 230 -17.49 -31.46 -12.79
C VAL A 230 -17.25 -31.73 -14.27
N LEU A 231 -18.29 -31.59 -15.09
CA LEU A 231 -18.24 -31.79 -16.53
C LEU A 231 -18.81 -30.55 -17.22
N LEU A 232 -18.11 -30.02 -18.22
CA LEU A 232 -18.66 -29.01 -19.12
C LEU A 232 -19.45 -29.72 -20.23
N GLN A 233 -20.69 -29.28 -20.43
CA GLN A 233 -21.58 -29.77 -21.48
C GLN A 233 -22.14 -28.58 -22.26
N SER A 234 -21.54 -28.29 -23.42
CA SER A 234 -21.91 -27.16 -24.28
C SER A 234 -21.82 -25.80 -23.56
N ASP A 235 -22.91 -25.35 -22.97
CA ASP A 235 -23.09 -24.03 -22.35
C ASP A 235 -23.39 -24.07 -20.85
N TYR A 236 -23.24 -25.22 -20.20
CA TYR A 236 -23.41 -25.36 -18.75
C TYR A 236 -22.48 -26.41 -18.14
N TYR A 237 -22.29 -26.33 -16.82
CA TYR A 237 -21.56 -27.32 -16.04
C TYR A 237 -22.51 -28.27 -15.34
N LYS A 238 -22.16 -29.56 -15.33
CA LYS A 238 -22.85 -30.61 -14.60
C LYS A 238 -21.95 -31.13 -13.48
N VAL A 239 -22.40 -30.99 -12.24
CA VAL A 239 -21.62 -31.34 -11.03
C VAL A 239 -22.22 -32.56 -10.34
N LYS A 240 -21.38 -33.56 -10.06
CA LYS A 240 -21.75 -34.76 -9.28
C LYS A 240 -21.58 -34.48 -7.78
N LEU A 241 -22.64 -34.63 -6.99
CA LEU A 241 -22.60 -34.53 -5.53
C LEU A 241 -22.54 -35.95 -4.91
N GLU A 242 -21.79 -36.12 -3.82
CA GLU A 242 -21.67 -37.41 -3.13
C GLU A 242 -22.96 -37.79 -2.35
N LYS A 243 -23.09 -39.09 -2.05
CA LYS A 243 -24.28 -39.74 -1.46
C LYS A 243 -24.79 -39.04 -0.19
N ARG A 244 -26.10 -38.72 -0.15
CA ARG A 244 -26.81 -38.72 1.14
C ARG A 244 -27.06 -40.17 1.54
N ALA A 245 -26.87 -40.51 2.81
CA ALA A 245 -26.69 -41.87 3.33
C ALA A 245 -27.78 -42.92 2.99
N ASN A 246 -28.89 -42.59 2.32
CA ASN A 246 -30.02 -43.51 2.10
C ASN A 246 -30.66 -43.48 0.69
N ASN A 247 -29.93 -43.18 -0.39
CA ASN A 247 -30.50 -43.33 -1.75
C ASN A 247 -29.48 -43.81 -2.80
N ALA A 248 -29.90 -44.73 -3.67
CA ALA A 248 -29.05 -45.39 -4.67
C ALA A 248 -28.86 -44.59 -5.98
N SER A 249 -29.35 -43.35 -6.06
CA SER A 249 -29.27 -42.49 -7.25
C SER A 249 -28.39 -41.26 -7.00
N PHE A 250 -27.51 -40.92 -7.94
CA PHE A 250 -26.72 -39.69 -7.92
C PHE A 250 -27.58 -38.49 -8.34
N ASN A 251 -27.59 -37.42 -7.55
CA ASN A 251 -28.16 -36.14 -7.97
C ASN A 251 -27.08 -35.28 -8.65
N PHE A 252 -27.46 -34.57 -9.71
CA PHE A 252 -26.61 -33.62 -10.40
C PHE A 252 -27.15 -32.21 -10.22
N THR A 253 -26.24 -31.25 -10.06
CA THR A 253 -26.57 -29.82 -10.10
C THR A 253 -25.99 -29.21 -11.37
N GLU A 254 -26.74 -28.34 -12.01
CA GLU A 254 -26.35 -27.64 -13.23
C GLU A 254 -26.05 -26.17 -12.94
N PHE A 255 -24.93 -25.66 -13.45
CA PHE A 255 -24.53 -24.26 -13.33
C PHE A 255 -24.31 -23.66 -14.72
N ASN A 256 -25.07 -22.63 -15.05
CA ASN A 256 -25.00 -21.91 -16.34
C ASN A 256 -23.98 -20.77 -16.28
N PHE A 257 -23.64 -20.18 -17.43
CA PHE A 257 -22.89 -18.92 -17.50
C PHE A 257 -23.83 -17.72 -17.52
N ASN A 258 -23.65 -16.78 -16.60
CA ASN A 258 -24.43 -15.54 -16.49
C ASN A 258 -24.27 -14.61 -17.70
N ASP A 259 -23.19 -14.77 -18.47
CA ASP A 259 -22.84 -13.92 -19.61
C ASP A 259 -23.04 -14.61 -20.97
N ASN A 260 -23.68 -15.79 -20.99
CA ASN A 260 -23.82 -16.63 -22.18
C ASN A 260 -22.46 -17.01 -22.83
N GLN A 261 -21.47 -17.40 -22.00
CA GLN A 261 -20.13 -17.86 -22.40
C GLN A 261 -19.24 -16.83 -23.11
N LYS A 262 -19.57 -15.53 -23.08
CA LYS A 262 -18.74 -14.51 -23.74
C LYS A 262 -17.31 -14.50 -23.22
N ALA A 263 -17.14 -14.45 -21.90
CA ALA A 263 -15.82 -14.46 -21.27
C ALA A 263 -15.12 -15.80 -21.45
N HIS A 264 -15.85 -16.91 -21.33
CA HIS A 264 -15.34 -18.26 -21.55
C HIS A 264 -14.77 -18.45 -22.98
N LEU A 265 -15.52 -18.04 -24.01
CA LEU A 265 -15.08 -18.11 -25.41
C LEU A 265 -13.88 -17.20 -25.67
N ALA A 266 -13.92 -15.95 -25.20
CA ALA A 266 -12.82 -15.01 -25.35
C ALA A 266 -11.53 -15.54 -24.69
N PHE A 267 -11.66 -16.16 -23.51
CA PHE A 267 -10.54 -16.74 -22.78
C PHE A 267 -9.94 -17.96 -23.49
N TRP A 268 -10.77 -18.95 -23.84
CA TRP A 268 -10.30 -20.21 -24.42
C TRP A 268 -9.93 -20.12 -25.90
N ASN A 269 -10.26 -19.02 -26.59
CA ASN A 269 -9.72 -18.73 -27.90
C ASN A 269 -8.21 -18.45 -27.88
N LEU A 270 -7.62 -18.13 -26.72
CA LEU A 270 -6.20 -17.85 -26.55
C LEU A 270 -5.35 -19.11 -26.32
N TYR A 271 -5.95 -20.24 -25.92
CA TYR A 271 -5.24 -21.43 -25.42
C TYR A 271 -5.65 -22.69 -26.15
N GLU A 272 -4.69 -23.57 -26.41
CA GLU A 272 -4.94 -24.86 -27.06
C GLU A 272 -5.41 -25.85 -26.02
N ARG A 273 -6.69 -26.23 -26.12
CA ARG A 273 -7.33 -27.20 -25.24
C ARG A 273 -8.07 -28.28 -26.04
N PRO A 274 -8.07 -29.54 -25.59
CA PRO A 274 -7.35 -30.03 -24.41
C PRO A 274 -5.82 -30.02 -24.61
N PRO A 275 -5.02 -29.95 -23.52
CA PRO A 275 -3.55 -30.09 -23.59
C PRO A 275 -3.14 -31.41 -24.24
N ILE A 276 -1.86 -31.57 -24.60
CA ILE A 276 -1.35 -32.87 -25.06
C ILE A 276 -1.60 -33.98 -24.01
N LYS A 277 -1.90 -35.19 -24.47
CA LYS A 277 -2.41 -36.28 -23.62
C LYS A 277 -1.43 -36.69 -22.52
N GLU A 278 -0.14 -36.58 -22.77
CA GLU A 278 0.93 -36.90 -21.82
C GLU A 278 0.84 -36.06 -20.53
N TYR A 279 0.21 -34.90 -20.59
CA TYR A 279 0.05 -34.01 -19.43
C TYR A 279 -1.22 -34.26 -18.64
N TRP A 280 -2.19 -35.03 -19.15
CA TRP A 280 -3.51 -35.15 -18.52
C TRP A 280 -3.44 -35.74 -17.11
N ASP A 281 -2.72 -36.85 -16.94
CA ASP A 281 -2.58 -37.49 -15.63
C ASP A 281 -1.88 -36.56 -14.63
N TYR A 282 -0.80 -35.89 -15.05
CA TYR A 282 -0.12 -34.89 -14.22
C TYR A 282 -1.04 -33.73 -13.83
N LEU A 283 -1.82 -33.17 -14.75
CA LEU A 283 -2.71 -32.03 -14.50
C LEU A 283 -3.88 -32.40 -13.57
N ILE A 284 -4.39 -33.63 -13.69
CA ILE A 284 -5.44 -34.17 -12.82
C ILE A 284 -4.89 -34.50 -11.44
N GLU A 285 -3.73 -35.15 -11.35
CA GLU A 285 -3.07 -35.51 -10.09
C GLU A 285 -2.57 -34.28 -9.34
N ARG A 286 -2.10 -33.25 -10.06
CA ARG A 286 -1.69 -31.96 -9.51
C ARG A 286 -2.83 -30.95 -9.34
N ARG A 287 -4.08 -31.43 -9.27
CA ARG A 287 -5.27 -30.63 -8.89
C ARG A 287 -5.05 -29.87 -7.58
N ASP A 288 -4.26 -30.43 -6.66
CA ASP A 288 -3.84 -29.78 -5.41
C ASP A 288 -3.12 -28.44 -5.63
N LEU A 289 -2.40 -28.27 -6.75
CA LEU A 289 -1.73 -27.02 -7.13
C LEU A 289 -2.71 -25.93 -7.60
N LEU A 290 -3.94 -26.31 -7.97
CA LEU A 290 -5.00 -25.45 -8.47
C LEU A 290 -6.00 -25.07 -7.37
N VAL A 291 -5.84 -25.59 -6.15
CA VAL A 291 -6.73 -25.23 -5.05
C VAL A 291 -6.43 -23.79 -4.64
N PRO A 292 -7.44 -22.89 -4.62
CA PRO A 292 -7.27 -21.56 -4.07
C PRO A 292 -6.68 -21.63 -2.66
N VAL A 293 -5.70 -20.77 -2.38
CA VAL A 293 -5.05 -20.61 -1.07
C VAL A 293 -6.08 -20.39 0.06
N ASP A 294 -7.30 -20.00 -0.30
CA ASP A 294 -8.46 -19.76 0.54
C ASP A 294 -9.08 -21.00 1.23
N ILE A 295 -8.63 -22.22 0.91
CA ILE A 295 -8.98 -23.45 1.68
C ILE A 295 -7.92 -23.78 2.75
N ARG A 296 -6.77 -23.09 2.74
CA ARG A 296 -5.78 -23.11 3.83
C ARG A 296 -5.89 -21.92 4.78
N GLU A 297 -6.98 -21.14 4.72
CA GLU A 297 -7.30 -20.09 5.69
C GLU A 297 -7.90 -20.63 7.01
N ARG A 298 -7.28 -21.65 7.59
CA ARG A 298 -7.45 -21.94 9.02
C ARG A 298 -6.14 -22.40 9.64
N LYS A 299 -5.17 -21.47 9.66
CA LYS A 299 -4.26 -21.21 10.79
C LYS A 299 -3.21 -20.16 10.40
N GLY A 300 -3.35 -18.96 10.97
CA GLY A 300 -2.26 -18.11 11.50
C GLY A 300 -1.06 -17.66 10.65
N ALA A 301 -0.81 -18.18 9.45
CA ALA A 301 0.36 -17.81 8.65
C ALA A 301 0.06 -16.59 7.77
N PHE A 302 0.80 -15.50 7.98
CA PHE A 302 0.72 -14.27 7.18
C PHE A 302 1.30 -14.54 5.78
N PHE A 303 0.46 -14.60 4.76
CA PHE A 303 0.87 -14.88 3.38
C PHE A 303 1.50 -13.63 2.74
N THR A 304 2.57 -13.82 1.95
CA THR A 304 3.22 -12.74 1.19
C THR A 304 2.81 -12.82 -0.27
N PRO A 305 2.09 -11.81 -0.82
CA PRO A 305 1.65 -11.81 -2.21
C PRO A 305 2.81 -11.92 -3.21
N GLN A 306 2.62 -12.73 -4.26
CA GLN A 306 3.66 -13.02 -5.26
C GLN A 306 4.17 -11.80 -6.02
N ILE A 307 3.34 -10.76 -6.17
CA ILE A 307 3.78 -9.48 -6.73
C ILE A 307 4.87 -8.81 -5.86
N TRP A 308 4.72 -8.87 -4.54
CA TRP A 308 5.69 -8.31 -3.61
C TRP A 308 6.90 -9.20 -3.43
N VAL A 309 6.74 -10.53 -3.49
CA VAL A 309 7.88 -11.47 -3.51
C VAL A 309 8.82 -11.17 -4.68
N ARG A 310 8.29 -11.07 -5.90
CA ARG A 310 9.09 -10.71 -7.09
C ARG A 310 9.76 -9.35 -6.94
N LYS A 311 9.00 -8.35 -6.47
CA LYS A 311 9.55 -7.01 -6.21
C LYS A 311 10.66 -7.03 -5.17
N ALA A 312 10.54 -7.81 -4.10
CA ALA A 312 11.57 -7.95 -3.08
C ALA A 312 12.88 -8.51 -3.67
N GLN A 313 12.78 -9.51 -4.54
CA GLN A 313 13.94 -10.07 -5.25
C GLN A 313 14.59 -9.05 -6.20
N ASP A 314 13.80 -8.23 -6.90
CA ASP A 314 14.33 -7.11 -7.71
C ASP A 314 15.14 -6.13 -6.84
N TYR A 315 14.66 -5.83 -5.62
CA TYR A 315 15.36 -4.90 -4.73
C TYR A 315 16.58 -5.52 -4.04
N LEU A 316 16.59 -6.84 -3.84
CA LEU A 316 17.79 -7.56 -3.46
C LEU A 316 18.85 -7.47 -4.55
N ALA A 317 18.48 -7.68 -5.83
CA ALA A 317 19.39 -7.50 -6.96
C ALA A 317 19.94 -6.06 -7.05
N LYS A 318 19.07 -5.05 -6.89
CA LYS A 318 19.49 -3.64 -6.82
C LYS A 318 20.40 -3.31 -5.63
N ALA A 319 20.29 -4.06 -4.53
CA ALA A 319 21.06 -3.82 -3.31
C ALA A 319 22.41 -4.53 -3.31
N LEU A 320 22.46 -5.76 -3.84
CA LEU A 320 23.56 -6.70 -3.68
C LEU A 320 24.25 -7.09 -5.00
N GLY A 321 23.65 -6.78 -6.16
CA GLY A 321 24.10 -7.22 -7.49
C GLY A 321 23.14 -8.23 -8.13
N GLU A 322 23.10 -8.30 -9.46
CA GLU A 322 22.20 -9.21 -10.21
C GLU A 322 22.48 -10.70 -9.93
N ASP A 323 23.71 -11.03 -9.55
CA ASP A 323 24.22 -12.37 -9.24
C ASP A 323 24.10 -12.75 -7.75
N TRP A 324 23.41 -11.93 -6.94
CA TRP A 324 23.32 -12.14 -5.48
C TRP A 324 22.86 -13.55 -5.10
N GLN A 325 21.97 -14.17 -5.88
CA GLN A 325 21.46 -15.51 -5.56
C GLN A 325 22.53 -16.60 -5.67
N SER A 326 23.58 -16.36 -6.47
CA SER A 326 24.72 -17.27 -6.59
C SER A 326 25.75 -17.05 -5.46
N GLU A 327 25.86 -15.82 -4.96
CA GLU A 327 26.86 -15.45 -3.95
C GLU A 327 26.38 -15.63 -2.50
N TYR A 328 25.07 -15.48 -2.26
CA TYR A 328 24.51 -15.41 -0.93
C TYR A 328 23.71 -16.67 -0.55
N ILE A 329 23.74 -16.95 0.75
CA ILE A 329 22.89 -17.94 1.41
C ILE A 329 21.65 -17.21 1.91
N VAL A 330 20.46 -17.80 1.73
CA VAL A 330 19.19 -17.24 2.19
C VAL A 330 18.66 -18.08 3.35
N TRP A 331 18.23 -17.42 4.42
CA TRP A 331 17.44 -18.04 5.46
C TRP A 331 16.17 -17.22 5.72
N ASP A 332 15.02 -17.84 5.50
CA ASP A 332 13.74 -17.33 6.01
C ASP A 332 13.43 -18.03 7.34
N CYS A 333 13.58 -17.29 8.43
CA CYS A 333 13.38 -17.83 9.78
C CYS A 333 11.93 -17.74 10.28
N ALA A 334 11.00 -17.24 9.45
CA ALA A 334 9.56 -17.21 9.70
C ALA A 334 8.79 -17.55 8.42
N ALA A 335 9.19 -18.64 7.76
CA ALA A 335 8.82 -18.92 6.37
C ALA A 335 7.33 -19.20 6.14
N GLY A 336 6.59 -19.56 7.18
CA GLY A 336 5.24 -20.12 7.03
C GLY A 336 5.27 -21.26 6.03
N THR A 337 4.42 -21.21 5.01
CA THR A 337 4.39 -22.18 3.91
C THR A 337 5.39 -21.90 2.77
N GLY A 338 6.38 -21.02 2.98
CA GLY A 338 7.51 -20.77 2.09
C GLY A 338 7.21 -19.87 0.89
N ASN A 339 6.19 -19.00 0.96
CA ASN A 339 5.80 -18.17 -0.20
C ASN A 339 6.85 -17.11 -0.57
N LEU A 340 7.61 -16.62 0.41
CA LEU A 340 8.68 -15.64 0.18
C LEU A 340 9.86 -16.23 -0.61
N LEU A 341 10.03 -17.56 -0.55
CA LEU A 341 11.11 -18.29 -1.20
C LEU A 341 10.81 -18.66 -2.66
N VAL A 342 9.59 -18.40 -3.13
CA VAL A 342 9.18 -18.70 -4.52
C VAL A 342 10.00 -17.89 -5.51
N GLY A 343 10.54 -18.55 -6.54
CA GLY A 343 11.29 -17.90 -7.61
C GLY A 343 12.78 -17.70 -7.34
N LEU A 344 13.29 -18.08 -6.16
CA LEU A 344 14.73 -18.15 -5.91
C LEU A 344 15.35 -19.29 -6.74
N SER A 345 16.53 -19.04 -7.29
CA SER A 345 17.25 -19.88 -8.24
C SER A 345 17.74 -21.21 -7.64
N VAL A 346 18.05 -22.13 -8.55
CA VAL A 346 18.11 -23.61 -8.43
C VAL A 346 19.13 -24.17 -7.42
N ASP A 347 19.96 -23.34 -6.77
CA ASP A 347 20.93 -23.83 -5.78
C ASP A 347 20.25 -24.09 -4.42
N LYS A 348 19.49 -25.19 -4.38
CA LYS A 348 18.78 -25.69 -3.19
C LYS A 348 19.67 -25.86 -1.95
N TYR A 349 20.99 -25.88 -2.09
CA TYR A 349 21.96 -25.96 -0.99
C TYR A 349 22.17 -24.61 -0.26
N LYS A 350 21.68 -23.49 -0.81
CA LYS A 350 21.85 -22.15 -0.24
C LYS A 350 20.61 -21.58 0.43
N ILE A 351 19.49 -22.30 0.41
CA ILE A 351 18.23 -21.79 0.95
C ILE A 351 17.83 -22.63 2.16
N TYR A 352 17.54 -21.93 3.26
CA TYR A 352 17.04 -22.48 4.51
C TYR A 352 15.68 -21.88 4.82
N ALA A 353 14.76 -22.70 5.33
CA ALA A 353 13.42 -22.30 5.68
C ALA A 353 13.05 -22.88 7.04
N SER A 354 12.60 -22.01 7.95
CA SER A 354 12.09 -22.46 9.24
C SER A 354 10.84 -21.70 9.67
N THR A 355 9.99 -22.38 10.43
CA THR A 355 8.75 -21.83 10.96
C THR A 355 8.38 -22.51 12.26
N LEU A 356 7.53 -21.87 13.06
CA LEU A 356 7.06 -22.36 14.35
C LEU A 356 6.12 -23.57 14.19
N ASP A 357 5.22 -23.53 13.20
CA ASP A 357 4.19 -24.56 13.00
C ASP A 357 4.76 -25.78 12.24
N LYS A 358 4.60 -26.96 12.81
CA LYS A 358 5.02 -28.22 12.17
C LYS A 358 4.23 -28.48 10.88
N ALA A 359 2.96 -28.09 10.81
CA ALA A 359 2.14 -28.27 9.61
C ALA A 359 2.68 -27.45 8.43
N ASP A 360 3.15 -26.23 8.68
CA ASP A 360 3.79 -25.41 7.65
C ASP A 360 5.10 -26.03 7.13
N VAL A 361 5.89 -26.64 8.02
CA VAL A 361 7.10 -27.40 7.64
C VAL A 361 6.75 -28.56 6.72
N ASP A 362 5.72 -29.33 7.05
CA ASP A 362 5.29 -30.48 6.25
C ASP A 362 4.77 -30.01 4.88
N ILE A 363 3.98 -28.95 4.84
CA ILE A 363 3.54 -28.30 3.60
C ILE A 363 4.74 -27.86 2.74
N MET A 364 5.74 -27.22 3.34
CA MET A 364 6.94 -26.79 2.61
C MET A 364 7.73 -27.98 2.05
N ARG A 365 7.85 -29.08 2.81
CA ARG A 365 8.51 -30.30 2.35
C ARG A 365 7.78 -30.93 1.19
N ASP A 366 6.46 -31.04 1.27
CA ASP A 366 5.64 -31.58 0.18
C ASP A 366 5.71 -30.70 -1.07
N LYS A 367 5.70 -29.37 -0.88
CA LYS A 367 5.65 -28.40 -1.99
C LYS A 367 7.01 -28.19 -2.67
N TYR A 368 8.09 -28.14 -1.91
CA TYR A 368 9.42 -27.72 -2.40
C TYR A 368 10.54 -28.72 -2.14
N GLY A 369 10.32 -29.71 -1.27
CA GLY A 369 11.32 -30.67 -0.84
C GLY A 369 11.90 -31.45 -2.02
N ASN A 370 13.23 -31.50 -2.05
CA ASN A 370 14.05 -32.18 -3.05
C ASN A 370 13.92 -31.65 -4.50
N GLN A 371 13.02 -30.70 -4.75
CA GLN A 371 12.85 -29.97 -6.02
C GLN A 371 13.57 -28.61 -5.96
N SER A 372 13.05 -27.69 -5.15
CA SER A 372 13.56 -26.31 -5.03
C SER A 372 14.34 -26.07 -3.73
N LEU A 373 14.11 -26.88 -2.70
CA LEU A 373 14.76 -26.80 -1.39
C LEU A 373 15.26 -28.19 -0.97
N LEU A 374 16.37 -28.26 -0.25
CA LEU A 374 16.75 -29.52 0.42
C LEU A 374 15.80 -29.77 1.59
N GLU A 375 15.33 -31.00 1.71
CA GLU A 375 14.42 -31.38 2.81
C GLU A 375 15.06 -31.15 4.19
N SER A 376 16.38 -31.38 4.31
CA SER A 376 17.16 -31.11 5.52
C SER A 376 17.31 -29.62 5.86
N HIS A 377 16.98 -28.72 4.91
CA HIS A 377 17.00 -27.27 5.10
C HIS A 377 15.61 -26.72 5.44
N ILE A 378 14.58 -27.57 5.51
CA ILE A 378 13.22 -27.23 5.94
C ILE A 378 13.00 -27.84 7.33
N PHE A 379 12.91 -26.99 8.36
CA PHE A 379 12.88 -27.45 9.75
C PHE A 379 11.98 -26.61 10.65
N GLN A 380 11.43 -27.23 11.69
CA GLN A 380 10.62 -26.53 12.69
C GLN A 380 11.55 -25.79 13.65
N PHE A 381 11.32 -24.49 13.84
CA PHE A 381 12.12 -23.64 14.71
C PHE A 381 11.28 -22.51 15.30
N ASP A 382 11.24 -22.43 16.62
CA ASP A 382 10.71 -21.25 17.31
C ASP A 382 11.81 -20.18 17.38
N PHE A 383 11.81 -19.27 16.41
CA PHE A 383 12.83 -18.23 16.32
C PHE A 383 12.84 -17.26 17.51
N LEU A 384 11.84 -17.23 18.40
CA LEU A 384 11.89 -16.38 19.59
C LEU A 384 12.29 -17.13 20.87
N ASN A 385 12.18 -18.47 20.89
CA ASN A 385 12.44 -19.28 22.09
C ASN A 385 13.58 -20.28 21.96
N ASP A 386 13.77 -20.91 20.79
CA ASP A 386 14.75 -21.98 20.62
C ASP A 386 16.20 -21.44 20.54
N ILE A 387 17.17 -22.23 21.00
CA ILE A 387 18.60 -21.89 20.96
C ILE A 387 19.19 -22.04 19.54
N LEU A 388 20.09 -21.12 19.15
CA LEU A 388 20.73 -21.16 17.81
C LEU A 388 21.83 -22.23 17.66
N PHE A 389 22.45 -22.63 18.78
CA PHE A 389 23.63 -23.49 18.76
C PHE A 389 23.50 -24.63 19.75
N ASP A 390 24.13 -25.75 19.42
CA ASP A 390 24.35 -26.85 20.34
C ASP A 390 25.16 -26.38 21.57
N ILE A 391 24.68 -26.71 22.77
CA ILE A 391 25.31 -26.41 24.05
C ILE A 391 25.72 -27.74 24.72
N PRO A 392 27.01 -28.12 24.68
CA PRO A 392 27.48 -29.32 25.35
C PRO A 392 27.50 -29.14 26.88
N CYS A 393 27.21 -30.22 27.60
CA CYS A 393 27.35 -30.23 29.06
C CYS A 393 28.84 -30.22 29.47
N LYS A 394 29.11 -30.02 30.76
CA LYS A 394 30.49 -29.99 31.28
C LYS A 394 31.31 -31.24 30.90
N ARG A 395 30.67 -32.41 30.80
CA ARG A 395 31.32 -33.69 30.44
C ARG A 395 31.67 -33.80 28.96
N HIS A 396 30.88 -33.17 28.08
CA HIS A 396 31.06 -33.24 26.63
C HIS A 396 31.74 -31.99 26.04
N LYS A 397 32.12 -31.05 26.90
CA LYS A 397 32.87 -29.86 26.50
C LYS A 397 34.30 -30.28 26.08
N GLY A 398 34.56 -30.31 24.78
CA GLY A 398 35.86 -30.65 24.19
C GLY A 398 35.98 -32.10 23.65
N VAL A 399 34.94 -32.93 23.79
CA VAL A 399 34.85 -34.27 23.19
C VAL A 399 34.17 -34.14 21.81
N ASN A 400 34.60 -34.89 20.79
CA ASN A 400 34.05 -34.86 19.42
C ASN A 400 33.93 -33.45 18.80
N GLY A 401 34.93 -32.59 18.99
CA GLY A 401 34.92 -31.23 18.44
C GLY A 401 34.00 -30.24 19.17
N GLY A 402 33.49 -30.58 20.37
CA GLY A 402 32.71 -29.69 21.22
C GLY A 402 31.22 -29.59 20.88
N GLY A 403 30.67 -30.59 20.18
CA GLY A 403 29.23 -30.70 19.91
C GLY A 403 28.42 -31.23 21.10
N ALA A 404 27.13 -30.91 21.16
CA ALA A 404 26.19 -31.54 22.07
C ALA A 404 26.02 -33.03 21.69
N ASP A 405 26.11 -33.93 22.67
CA ASP A 405 25.82 -35.35 22.49
C ASP A 405 24.30 -35.58 22.52
N GLU A 406 23.76 -36.27 21.51
CA GLU A 406 22.32 -36.49 21.31
C GLU A 406 21.68 -37.39 22.38
N ILE A 407 22.47 -38.24 23.03
CA ILE A 407 22.03 -39.19 24.04
C ILE A 407 22.18 -38.56 25.45
N CYS A 408 23.04 -37.54 25.57
CA CYS A 408 23.26 -36.86 26.83
C CYS A 408 22.14 -35.88 27.19
N LYS A 409 21.35 -36.24 28.21
CA LYS A 409 20.28 -35.40 28.77
C LYS A 409 20.73 -34.01 29.27
N ASP A 410 22.01 -33.85 29.57
CA ASP A 410 22.58 -32.59 30.06
C ASP A 410 23.05 -31.67 28.92
N CYS A 411 23.14 -32.18 27.69
CA CYS A 411 23.45 -31.38 26.51
C CYS A 411 22.16 -30.82 25.91
N GLN A 412 22.21 -29.60 25.38
CA GLN A 412 21.09 -29.01 24.65
C GLN A 412 21.43 -28.95 23.17
N LYS A 413 20.63 -29.61 22.34
CA LYS A 413 20.82 -29.61 20.88
C LYS A 413 19.94 -28.54 20.25
N SER A 414 20.51 -27.76 19.33
CA SER A 414 19.72 -26.82 18.53
C SER A 414 18.93 -27.58 17.46
N LYS A 415 17.73 -27.07 17.15
CA LYS A 415 16.92 -27.56 16.03
C LYS A 415 17.42 -27.03 14.68
N ILE A 416 18.37 -26.11 14.67
CA ILE A 416 19.00 -25.59 13.44
C ILE A 416 19.90 -26.69 12.84
N PRO A 417 19.81 -26.96 11.52
CA PRO A 417 20.69 -27.89 10.82
C PRO A 417 22.17 -27.53 11.03
N LYS A 418 23.03 -28.55 11.19
CA LYS A 418 24.47 -28.36 11.43
C LYS A 418 25.13 -27.44 10.37
N SER A 419 24.75 -27.58 9.10
CA SER A 419 25.25 -26.74 8.01
C SER A 419 24.95 -25.25 8.22
N LEU A 420 23.73 -24.91 8.68
CA LEU A 420 23.37 -23.53 9.03
C LEU A 420 24.07 -23.07 10.30
N GLN A 421 24.22 -23.92 11.33
CA GLN A 421 25.00 -23.56 12.52
C GLN A 421 26.46 -23.20 12.18
N GLU A 422 27.10 -23.91 11.24
CA GLU A 422 28.45 -23.61 10.77
C GLU A 422 28.55 -22.26 10.06
N ILE A 423 27.53 -21.89 9.27
CA ILE A 423 27.41 -20.56 8.66
C ILE A 423 27.28 -19.51 9.76
N LEU A 424 26.38 -19.73 10.72
CA LEU A 424 26.12 -18.80 11.83
C LEU A 424 27.30 -18.64 12.78
N LYS A 425 28.18 -19.64 12.93
CA LYS A 425 29.41 -19.54 13.75
C LYS A 425 30.54 -18.79 13.05
N ASN A 426 30.54 -18.72 11.72
CA ASN A 426 31.61 -18.14 10.93
C ASN A 426 31.25 -16.73 10.43
N GLU A 427 31.96 -15.72 10.89
CA GLU A 427 31.70 -14.32 10.53
C GLU A 427 31.72 -14.04 9.02
N LYS A 428 32.72 -14.54 8.29
CA LYS A 428 32.80 -14.37 6.83
C LYS A 428 31.65 -15.06 6.09
N LYS A 429 31.16 -16.19 6.60
CA LYS A 429 29.97 -16.84 6.04
C LYS A 429 28.70 -16.06 6.37
N ARG A 430 28.60 -15.43 7.56
CA ARG A 430 27.49 -14.54 7.92
C ARG A 430 27.43 -13.30 7.02
N GLU A 431 28.56 -12.75 6.58
CA GLU A 431 28.58 -11.64 5.60
C GLU A 431 27.91 -11.98 4.27
N LYS A 432 27.87 -13.27 3.92
CA LYS A 432 27.15 -13.82 2.76
C LYS A 432 25.81 -14.47 3.13
N LEU A 433 25.27 -14.20 4.32
CA LEU A 433 23.93 -14.63 4.73
C LEU A 433 22.93 -13.48 4.57
N ILE A 434 21.79 -13.77 3.95
CA ILE A 434 20.61 -12.92 3.90
C ILE A 434 19.54 -13.56 4.77
N ILE A 435 19.11 -12.82 5.80
CA ILE A 435 17.84 -13.13 6.48
C ILE A 435 16.73 -12.47 5.64
N PHE A 436 16.02 -13.28 4.85
CA PHE A 436 14.95 -12.83 3.97
C PHE A 436 13.60 -13.22 4.59
N ILE A 437 12.88 -12.25 5.15
CA ILE A 437 11.83 -12.54 6.13
C ILE A 437 10.58 -11.64 6.01
N ASN A 438 9.40 -12.21 6.24
CA ASN A 438 8.17 -11.49 6.57
C ASN A 438 7.68 -11.94 7.97
N PRO A 439 8.18 -11.33 9.06
CA PRO A 439 7.86 -11.75 10.42
C PRO A 439 6.40 -11.43 10.80
N PRO A 440 5.85 -12.10 11.83
CA PRO A 440 4.50 -11.82 12.32
C PRO A 440 4.35 -10.41 12.93
N TYR A 441 3.17 -9.80 12.71
CA TYR A 441 2.86 -8.40 13.07
C TYR A 441 2.12 -8.20 14.40
N ALA A 442 1.96 -9.23 15.24
CA ALA A 442 1.15 -9.08 16.45
C ALA A 442 1.79 -8.12 17.46
N GLU A 443 0.96 -7.22 18.01
CA GLU A 443 1.33 -6.26 19.05
C GLU A 443 0.62 -6.61 20.38
N ALA A 444 1.34 -6.57 21.50
CA ALA A 444 0.75 -6.73 22.83
C ALA A 444 -0.28 -5.61 23.10
N GLY A 445 -1.51 -5.98 23.42
CA GLY A 445 -2.60 -5.04 23.74
C GLY A 445 -3.58 -4.76 22.59
N ASN A 446 -3.29 -5.16 21.34
CA ASN A 446 -4.21 -5.04 20.20
C ASN A 446 -5.23 -6.20 20.13
N SER A 447 -5.79 -6.56 21.28
CA SER A 447 -6.98 -7.40 21.38
C SER A 447 -8.19 -6.55 21.00
N LYS A 448 -8.71 -6.66 19.77
CA LYS A 448 -10.10 -6.31 19.38
C LYS A 448 -10.80 -5.31 20.32
N THR A 449 -10.45 -4.04 20.33
CA THR A 449 -11.32 -3.00 20.92
C THR A 449 -12.12 -2.44 19.74
N GLN A 450 -13.43 -2.67 19.57
CA GLN A 450 -14.54 -2.47 20.49
C GLN A 450 -15.79 -3.32 20.09
N SER A 451 -15.73 -4.65 20.16
CA SER A 451 -16.95 -5.47 20.16
C SER A 451 -16.96 -6.32 21.42
N LYS A 452 -17.99 -6.15 22.26
CA LYS A 452 -18.17 -6.67 23.63
C LYS A 452 -18.19 -8.21 23.79
N THR A 453 -17.48 -8.99 22.98
CA THR A 453 -17.59 -10.46 22.96
C THR A 453 -16.29 -11.24 22.73
N GLY A 454 -15.11 -10.60 22.69
CA GLY A 454 -13.84 -11.31 22.48
C GLY A 454 -13.03 -11.51 23.75
N GLU A 455 -12.89 -12.74 24.23
CA GLU A 455 -11.90 -13.10 25.25
C GLU A 455 -10.48 -12.66 24.83
N HIS A 456 -9.70 -12.16 25.80
CA HIS A 456 -8.29 -11.80 25.60
C HIS A 456 -7.50 -13.00 25.08
N LYS A 457 -6.98 -12.91 23.84
CA LYS A 457 -5.92 -13.84 23.41
C LYS A 457 -4.69 -13.65 24.33
N PRO A 458 -3.96 -14.72 24.67
CA PRO A 458 -2.83 -14.67 25.59
C PRO A 458 -1.74 -13.71 25.11
N LYS A 459 -0.83 -13.36 26.02
CA LYS A 459 0.33 -12.46 25.91
C LYS A 459 1.38 -12.87 24.84
N VAL A 460 0.99 -13.22 23.61
CA VAL A 460 1.87 -13.81 22.58
C VAL A 460 3.15 -13.01 22.36
N ALA A 461 3.08 -11.67 22.37
CA ALA A 461 4.27 -10.83 22.20
C ALA A 461 5.12 -10.69 23.47
N THR A 462 4.58 -10.85 24.67
CA THR A 462 5.35 -10.66 25.92
C THR A 462 5.73 -11.96 26.63
N ASP A 463 5.35 -13.11 26.08
CA ASP A 463 5.58 -14.44 26.66
C ASP A 463 6.53 -15.28 25.79
N ASN A 464 7.77 -14.80 25.66
CA ASN A 464 8.83 -15.52 24.96
C ASN A 464 10.24 -15.11 25.48
N ALA A 465 11.23 -15.96 25.23
CA ALA A 465 12.59 -15.78 25.75
C ALA A 465 13.28 -14.53 25.18
N THR A 466 13.01 -14.18 23.91
CA THR A 466 13.58 -12.99 23.26
C THR A 466 13.06 -11.71 23.89
N TYR A 467 11.75 -11.63 24.18
CA TYR A 467 11.15 -10.54 24.93
C TYR A 467 11.84 -10.38 26.28
N GLU A 468 11.90 -11.45 27.09
CA GLU A 468 12.50 -11.37 28.42
C GLU A 468 13.98 -10.93 28.39
N LYS A 469 14.73 -11.41 27.40
CA LYS A 469 16.15 -11.08 27.22
C LYS A 469 16.39 -9.64 26.76
N TYR A 470 15.52 -9.08 25.91
CA TYR A 470 15.79 -7.81 25.23
C TYR A 470 14.79 -6.68 25.51
N LYS A 471 13.74 -6.88 26.32
CA LYS A 471 12.72 -5.86 26.64
C LYS A 471 13.32 -4.53 27.10
N GLU A 472 14.40 -4.56 27.87
CA GLU A 472 15.06 -3.35 28.35
C GLU A 472 15.64 -2.50 27.21
N ILE A 473 16.28 -3.10 26.21
CA ILE A 473 16.86 -2.35 25.08
C ILE A 473 15.81 -2.04 23.99
N LEU A 474 14.75 -2.83 23.90
CA LEU A 474 13.63 -2.59 22.99
C LEU A 474 12.73 -1.44 23.47
N GLY A 475 12.57 -1.27 24.79
CA GLY A 475 11.59 -0.34 25.34
C GLY A 475 10.18 -0.71 24.89
N LYS A 476 9.36 0.27 24.48
CA LYS A 476 7.99 0.01 23.99
C LYS A 476 7.93 -0.85 22.72
N ALA A 477 9.01 -0.90 21.93
CA ALA A 477 9.09 -1.79 20.78
C ALA A 477 9.03 -3.27 21.16
N SER A 478 9.26 -3.64 22.43
CA SER A 478 9.14 -5.03 22.88
C SER A 478 7.73 -5.58 22.76
N ASN A 479 6.71 -4.73 22.67
CA ASN A 479 5.34 -5.16 22.45
C ASN A 479 5.10 -5.70 21.04
N GLU A 480 6.05 -5.54 20.11
CA GLU A 480 5.90 -5.84 18.68
C GLU A 480 6.73 -7.07 18.31
N LEU A 481 6.09 -8.15 17.86
CA LEU A 481 6.81 -9.39 17.54
C LEU A 481 7.91 -9.20 16.49
N PHE A 482 7.63 -8.49 15.39
CA PHE A 482 8.63 -8.25 14.35
C PHE A 482 9.89 -7.53 14.88
N ALA A 483 9.73 -6.65 15.88
CA ALA A 483 10.85 -5.95 16.50
C ALA A 483 11.74 -6.90 17.32
N GLN A 484 11.15 -7.93 17.93
CA GLN A 484 11.87 -8.98 18.64
C GLN A 484 12.67 -9.88 17.69
N PHE A 485 12.09 -10.23 16.54
CA PHE A 485 12.84 -10.90 15.46
C PHE A 485 14.06 -10.05 15.07
N PHE A 486 13.85 -8.76 14.78
CA PHE A 486 14.93 -7.88 14.33
C PHE A 486 16.03 -7.72 15.37
N ILE A 487 15.69 -7.53 16.65
CA ILE A 487 16.73 -7.38 17.69
C ILE A 487 17.49 -8.68 17.91
N ARG A 488 16.83 -9.85 17.83
CA ARG A 488 17.49 -11.14 17.96
C ARG A 488 18.47 -11.36 16.80
N ILE A 489 18.04 -11.10 15.57
CA ILE A 489 18.91 -11.15 14.38
C ILE A 489 20.10 -10.22 14.57
N TYR A 490 19.85 -8.96 14.96
CA TYR A 490 20.90 -7.96 15.15
C TYR A 490 21.90 -8.31 16.27
N ARG A 491 21.43 -8.94 17.36
CA ARG A 491 22.27 -9.26 18.52
C ARG A 491 22.97 -10.62 18.43
N GLU A 492 22.36 -11.59 17.76
CA GLU A 492 22.84 -12.98 17.75
C GLU A 492 23.37 -13.43 16.39
N ILE A 493 23.00 -12.74 15.29
CA ILE A 493 23.40 -13.05 13.90
C ILE A 493 24.01 -11.80 13.24
N LEU A 494 24.95 -11.15 13.94
CA LEU A 494 25.59 -9.93 13.43
C LEU A 494 26.38 -10.19 12.14
N HIS A 495 26.55 -9.16 11.31
CA HIS A 495 27.23 -9.16 10.00
C HIS A 495 26.45 -9.78 8.84
N CYS A 496 25.20 -10.24 9.03
CA CYS A 496 24.34 -10.62 7.91
C CYS A 496 23.66 -9.43 7.24
N THR A 497 23.06 -9.67 6.07
CA THR A 497 22.09 -8.76 5.45
C THR A 497 20.69 -9.10 5.95
N LEU A 498 19.94 -8.11 6.43
CA LEU A 498 18.53 -8.25 6.78
C LEU A 498 17.67 -7.67 5.66
N ALA A 499 16.90 -8.50 4.98
CA ALA A 499 15.96 -8.12 3.94
C ALA A 499 14.54 -8.49 4.40
N SER A 500 13.75 -7.50 4.81
CA SER A 500 12.51 -7.77 5.52
C SER A 500 11.31 -6.97 5.05
N PHE A 501 10.17 -7.64 4.96
CA PHE A 501 8.86 -6.99 5.02
C PHE A 501 8.56 -6.63 6.47
N SER A 502 8.10 -5.40 6.73
CA SER A 502 7.68 -4.99 8.08
C SER A 502 6.84 -3.71 8.05
N THR A 503 6.15 -3.39 9.15
CA THR A 503 5.67 -2.02 9.35
C THR A 503 6.87 -1.07 9.45
N LEU A 504 6.70 0.17 9.04
CA LEU A 504 7.77 1.18 9.15
C LEU A 504 7.91 1.78 10.55
N LYS A 505 7.20 1.26 11.57
CA LYS A 505 7.25 1.78 12.97
C LYS A 505 8.70 1.85 13.50
N TYR A 506 9.54 0.86 13.20
CA TYR A 506 10.93 0.86 13.65
C TYR A 506 11.79 1.96 13.01
N VAL A 507 11.34 2.54 11.90
CA VAL A 507 12.01 3.66 11.21
C VAL A 507 11.61 5.00 11.82
N ASN A 508 10.31 5.29 11.92
CA ASN A 508 9.81 6.65 12.22
C ASN A 508 8.97 6.80 13.50
N SER A 509 8.46 5.72 14.11
CA SER A 509 7.59 5.83 15.29
C SER A 509 8.34 6.24 16.56
N SER A 510 7.70 7.05 17.40
CA SER A 510 8.19 7.47 18.72
C SER A 510 8.42 6.31 19.70
N ASN A 511 7.58 5.26 19.64
CA ASN A 511 7.71 4.08 20.50
C ASN A 511 8.99 3.27 20.22
N PHE A 512 9.63 3.49 19.07
CA PHE A 512 10.84 2.78 18.63
C PHE A 512 12.13 3.59 18.79
N VAL A 513 12.08 4.76 19.47
CA VAL A 513 13.30 5.57 19.72
C VAL A 513 14.37 4.74 20.45
N LYS A 514 14.01 4.02 21.52
CA LYS A 514 14.93 3.16 22.30
C LYS A 514 15.49 2.00 21.45
N PHE A 515 14.64 1.34 20.66
CA PHE A 515 15.07 0.33 19.69
C PHE A 515 16.17 0.85 18.76
N ARG A 516 15.97 2.05 18.18
CA ARG A 516 16.93 2.71 17.27
C ARG A 516 18.19 3.26 17.95
N GLU A 517 18.29 3.24 19.28
CA GLU A 517 19.56 3.47 19.97
C GLU A 517 20.47 2.25 19.88
N THR A 518 19.87 1.05 19.80
CA THR A 518 20.61 -0.21 19.64
C THR A 518 20.75 -0.62 18.17
N PHE A 519 19.65 -0.66 17.43
CA PHE A 519 19.62 -1.07 16.02
C PHE A 519 20.25 0.03 15.15
N SER A 520 21.49 -0.19 14.71
CA SER A 520 22.24 0.69 13.81
C SER A 520 22.77 -0.14 12.66
N ALA A 521 22.27 0.12 11.46
CA ALA A 521 22.56 -0.65 10.26
C ALA A 521 22.58 0.29 9.05
N LYS A 522 23.33 -0.07 8.01
CA LYS A 522 23.35 0.69 6.77
C LYS A 522 22.16 0.30 5.90
N PHE A 523 21.30 1.26 5.61
CA PHE A 523 20.22 1.09 4.65
C PHE A 523 20.81 0.94 3.24
N LEU A 524 20.42 -0.11 2.52
CA LEU A 524 20.86 -0.34 1.15
C LEU A 524 19.79 0.09 0.15
N ARG A 525 18.62 -0.56 0.17
CA ARG A 525 17.49 -0.33 -0.75
C ARG A 525 16.17 -0.75 -0.10
N GLY A 526 15.06 -0.31 -0.69
CA GLY A 526 13.75 -0.78 -0.30
C GLY A 526 12.60 -0.03 -0.98
N PHE A 527 11.38 -0.51 -0.74
CA PHE A 527 10.14 0.09 -1.24
C PHE A 527 9.02 0.00 -0.20
N ALA A 528 7.94 0.76 -0.41
CA ALA A 528 6.74 0.74 0.43
C ALA A 528 5.48 0.43 -0.39
N VAL A 529 4.55 -0.31 0.21
CA VAL A 529 3.26 -0.72 -0.36
C VAL A 529 2.13 -0.62 0.68
N PRO A 530 0.86 -0.55 0.26
CA PRO A 530 -0.25 -0.52 1.20
C PRO A 530 -0.38 -1.85 1.95
N ALA A 531 -0.54 -1.79 3.28
CA ALA A 531 -0.63 -2.98 4.10
C ALA A 531 -1.81 -3.90 3.75
N PHE A 532 -2.92 -3.33 3.30
CA PHE A 532 -4.12 -4.06 2.87
C PHE A 532 -3.94 -4.90 1.60
N THR A 533 -2.73 -4.92 1.02
CA THR A 533 -2.37 -5.83 -0.06
C THR A 533 -1.89 -7.19 0.45
N PHE A 534 -1.58 -7.31 1.75
CA PHE A 534 -1.19 -8.57 2.39
C PHE A 534 -2.42 -9.28 2.97
N ASP A 535 -2.47 -10.60 2.85
CA ASP A 535 -3.59 -11.39 3.33
C ASP A 535 -3.82 -11.18 4.83
N ASN A 536 -5.09 -11.11 5.22
CA ASN A 536 -5.51 -10.91 6.61
C ASN A 536 -5.08 -9.57 7.24
N VAL A 537 -4.65 -8.59 6.45
CA VAL A 537 -4.36 -7.23 6.90
C VAL A 537 -5.41 -6.25 6.34
N ASN A 538 -6.23 -5.67 7.21
CA ASN A 538 -7.23 -4.66 6.81
C ASN A 538 -6.80 -3.22 7.13
N GLY A 539 -5.60 -3.05 7.70
CA GLY A 539 -5.11 -1.75 8.17
C GLY A 539 -4.67 -0.81 7.04
N GLN A 540 -4.82 0.49 7.28
CA GLN A 540 -4.40 1.57 6.38
C GLN A 540 -3.05 2.12 6.83
N PHE A 541 -1.97 1.38 6.59
CA PHE A 541 -0.60 1.79 6.91
C PHE A 541 0.39 1.26 5.85
N PRO A 542 1.66 1.71 5.82
CA PRO A 542 2.62 1.21 4.85
C PRO A 542 3.35 -0.03 5.38
N ILE A 543 3.47 -1.06 4.55
CA ILE A 543 4.45 -2.13 4.73
C ILE A 543 5.65 -1.81 3.84
N GLY A 544 6.85 -1.84 4.43
CA GLY A 544 8.10 -1.65 3.71
C GLY A 544 8.83 -2.97 3.52
N PHE A 545 9.38 -3.20 2.34
CA PHE A 545 10.47 -4.16 2.12
C PHE A 545 11.79 -3.41 2.19
N LEU A 546 12.59 -3.64 3.23
CA LEU A 546 13.83 -2.92 3.47
C LEU A 546 15.03 -3.86 3.56
N VAL A 547 16.12 -3.50 2.89
CA VAL A 547 17.40 -4.22 2.89
C VAL A 547 18.43 -3.44 3.70
N TRP A 548 18.95 -4.07 4.74
CA TRP A 548 19.91 -3.51 5.70
C TRP A 548 21.18 -4.36 5.75
N ASP A 549 22.33 -3.72 5.68
CA ASP A 549 23.61 -4.34 6.01
C ASP A 549 23.88 -4.18 7.52
N LEU A 550 23.83 -5.28 8.27
CA LEU A 550 24.03 -5.29 9.71
C LEU A 550 25.51 -5.30 10.11
N SER A 551 26.44 -5.46 9.17
CA SER A 551 27.89 -5.32 9.44
C SER A 551 28.28 -3.85 9.66
N GLN A 552 27.52 -2.92 9.06
CA GLN A 552 27.80 -1.48 9.10
C GLN A 552 26.91 -0.76 10.10
N LYS A 553 27.48 -0.32 11.22
CA LYS A 553 26.77 0.40 12.29
C LYS A 553 26.50 1.87 11.93
N VAL A 554 25.49 2.11 11.11
CA VAL A 554 25.09 3.46 10.67
C VAL A 554 23.80 3.92 11.35
N LYS A 555 23.80 5.14 11.88
CA LYS A 555 22.59 5.82 12.37
C LYS A 555 22.00 6.67 11.25
N PHE A 556 21.03 6.13 10.51
CA PHE A 556 20.38 6.87 9.42
C PHE A 556 19.56 8.07 9.94
N ARG A 557 19.51 9.18 9.18
CA ARG A 557 18.59 10.31 9.45
C ARG A 557 17.22 10.09 8.80
N LYS A 558 17.22 9.55 7.58
CA LYS A 558 16.03 9.20 6.82
C LYS A 558 16.34 8.05 5.86
N ILE A 559 15.29 7.38 5.40
CA ILE A 559 15.34 6.47 4.25
C ILE A 559 14.41 6.99 3.17
N ASN A 560 14.77 6.79 1.90
CA ASN A 560 13.94 7.16 0.76
C ASN A 560 13.45 5.88 0.10
N LEU A 561 12.14 5.73 -0.02
CA LEU A 561 11.51 4.54 -0.59
C LEU A 561 10.75 4.90 -1.84
N GLU A 562 10.84 4.03 -2.84
CA GLU A 562 9.89 4.01 -3.95
C GLU A 562 8.56 3.44 -3.42
N VAL A 563 7.46 4.04 -3.83
CA VAL A 563 6.12 3.72 -3.35
C VAL A 563 5.34 3.12 -4.50
N PHE A 564 4.69 1.99 -4.24
CA PHE A 564 3.84 1.31 -5.21
C PHE A 564 2.41 1.21 -4.70
N GLU A 565 1.45 1.29 -5.61
CA GLU A 565 0.02 1.07 -5.33
C GLU A 565 -0.31 -0.43 -5.39
N LYS A 566 -1.54 -0.82 -5.00
CA LYS A 566 -1.97 -2.24 -4.89
C LYS A 566 -1.67 -3.14 -6.10
N GLY A 567 -1.63 -2.61 -7.32
CA GLY A 567 -1.37 -3.37 -8.56
C GLY A 567 0.12 -3.43 -8.94
N GLY A 568 1.01 -2.83 -8.13
CA GLY A 568 2.44 -2.75 -8.38
C GLY A 568 2.86 -1.54 -9.22
N GLU A 569 1.95 -0.60 -9.48
CA GLU A 569 2.21 0.65 -10.18
C GLU A 569 3.08 1.57 -9.32
N PHE A 570 4.12 2.15 -9.90
CA PHE A 570 4.95 3.15 -9.23
C PHE A 570 4.17 4.46 -9.10
N ILE A 571 4.01 4.98 -7.87
CA ILE A 571 3.27 6.22 -7.61
C ILE A 571 4.13 7.36 -7.07
N GLY A 572 5.42 7.12 -6.80
CA GLY A 572 6.36 8.16 -6.39
C GLY A 572 7.40 7.69 -5.40
N LYS A 573 8.07 8.66 -4.77
CA LYS A 573 9.08 8.42 -3.72
C LYS A 573 8.66 9.14 -2.45
N LYS A 574 8.93 8.53 -1.29
CA LYS A 574 8.70 9.13 0.03
C LYS A 574 9.91 8.99 0.94
N SER A 575 10.20 10.06 1.67
CA SER A 575 11.18 10.05 2.76
C SER A 575 10.50 9.59 4.06
N PHE A 576 11.11 8.65 4.78
CA PHE A 576 10.73 8.29 6.15
C PHE A 576 11.82 8.73 7.11
N TYR A 577 11.48 9.62 8.03
CA TYR A 577 12.43 10.28 8.92
C TYR A 577 12.58 9.54 10.24
N ARG A 578 13.84 9.38 10.68
CA ARG A 578 14.15 8.88 12.01
C ARG A 578 13.78 9.97 13.03
N GLN A 579 12.86 9.66 13.93
CA GLN A 579 12.65 10.52 15.08
C GLN A 579 13.85 10.41 16.03
N ALA A 580 14.49 11.54 16.31
CA ALA A 580 15.62 11.63 17.22
C ALA A 580 15.16 11.53 18.69
N PRO A 581 16.02 11.05 19.60
CA PRO A 581 15.75 11.14 21.03
C PRO A 581 15.42 12.58 21.44
N LYS A 582 14.48 12.75 22.37
CA LYS A 582 14.06 14.06 22.92
C LYS A 582 13.47 15.06 21.91
N THR A 583 13.06 14.60 20.72
CA THR A 583 12.35 15.46 19.74
C THR A 583 11.06 16.01 20.37
N LYS A 584 10.92 17.34 20.45
CA LYS A 584 9.65 17.97 20.83
C LYS A 584 8.63 17.77 19.71
N THR A 585 7.39 17.46 20.10
CA THR A 585 6.26 17.22 19.18
C THR A 585 5.25 18.35 19.24
N ILE A 586 4.28 18.37 18.32
CA ILE A 586 3.18 19.34 18.37
C ILE A 586 2.37 19.25 19.69
N ASN A 587 2.33 18.08 20.35
CA ASN A 587 1.68 17.93 21.66
C ASN A 587 2.50 18.58 22.81
N HIS A 588 3.81 18.78 22.64
CA HIS A 588 4.58 19.61 23.56
C HIS A 588 4.20 21.07 23.37
N TRP A 589 4.11 21.54 22.13
CA TRP A 589 3.64 22.88 21.78
C TRP A 589 2.22 23.15 22.31
N LEU A 590 1.28 22.23 22.12
CA LEU A 590 -0.09 22.33 22.64
C LEU A 590 -0.14 22.54 24.16
N ARG A 591 0.69 21.80 24.91
CA ARG A 591 0.75 21.91 26.38
C ARG A 591 1.35 23.21 26.89
N GLU A 592 2.22 23.84 26.09
CA GLU A 592 2.82 25.14 26.41
C GLU A 592 1.80 26.29 26.19
N HIS A 593 0.73 26.07 25.41
CA HIS A 593 -0.31 27.05 25.08
C HIS A 593 -1.67 26.70 25.71
N ARG A 594 -1.66 26.39 27.02
CA ARG A 594 -2.90 26.25 27.79
C ARG A 594 -3.49 27.63 28.03
N GLY A 595 -4.81 27.71 27.97
CA GLY A 595 -5.53 28.94 28.22
C GLY A 595 -6.21 28.93 29.59
N GLU A 596 -6.43 30.12 30.11
CA GLU A 596 -7.10 30.42 31.37
C GLU A 596 -8.41 31.17 31.08
N GLY A 597 -9.42 30.96 31.94
CA GLY A 597 -10.71 31.65 31.83
C GLY A 597 -11.87 30.75 31.40
N GLU A 598 -12.93 31.38 30.88
CA GLU A 598 -14.17 30.71 30.50
C GLU A 598 -13.92 29.68 29.38
N THR A 599 -14.38 28.45 29.61
CA THR A 599 -14.24 27.35 28.66
C THR A 599 -15.33 27.44 27.60
N LEU A 600 -14.92 27.75 26.38
CA LEU A 600 -15.77 27.86 25.19
C LEU A 600 -16.10 26.48 24.60
N GLY A 601 -15.17 25.53 24.75
CA GLY A 601 -15.24 24.16 24.26
C GLY A 601 -13.96 23.39 24.62
N ILE A 602 -13.80 22.18 24.12
CA ILE A 602 -12.66 21.30 24.44
C ILE A 602 -12.07 20.70 23.17
N LEU A 603 -10.75 20.84 23.00
CA LEU A 603 -9.97 20.07 22.03
C LEU A 603 -9.75 18.66 22.59
N MET A 604 -10.23 17.65 21.86
CA MET A 604 -9.81 16.25 22.01
C MET A 604 -8.64 15.99 21.07
N ALA A 605 -7.58 15.36 21.58
CA ALA A 605 -6.40 14.96 20.81
C ALA A 605 -5.75 13.66 21.33
N ASP A 606 -4.81 13.11 20.57
CA ASP A 606 -4.00 11.95 20.97
C ASP A 606 -2.57 12.09 20.39
N ALA A 607 -1.84 10.97 20.22
CA ALA A 607 -0.48 10.91 19.72
C ALA A 607 -0.29 11.80 18.47
N PRO A 608 0.89 12.42 18.32
CA PRO A 608 1.14 13.43 17.29
C PRO A 608 1.46 12.78 15.93
N ASP A 609 0.60 11.90 15.43
CA ASP A 609 0.74 11.28 14.11
C ASP A 609 -0.61 11.07 13.41
N PHE A 610 -0.56 10.69 12.14
CA PHE A 610 -1.75 10.46 11.32
C PHE A 610 -2.55 9.22 11.74
N GLN A 611 -1.96 8.27 12.48
CA GLN A 611 -2.68 7.10 13.00
C GLN A 611 -3.84 7.52 13.87
N GLN A 612 -3.56 8.49 14.76
CA GLN A 612 -4.51 8.96 15.75
C GLN A 612 -5.30 10.18 15.28
N GLN A 613 -5.33 10.43 13.97
CA GLN A 613 -6.01 11.58 13.39
C GLN A 613 -7.51 11.61 13.68
N ASN A 614 -8.14 10.44 13.82
CA ASN A 614 -9.56 10.31 14.17
C ASN A 614 -9.88 10.72 15.62
N HIS A 615 -8.88 10.93 16.46
CA HIS A 615 -9.03 11.43 17.83
C HIS A 615 -8.86 12.94 17.93
N ILE A 616 -8.77 13.67 16.81
CA ILE A 616 -8.68 15.13 16.79
C ILE A 616 -10.07 15.74 16.51
N ALA A 617 -10.70 16.34 17.52
CA ALA A 617 -12.01 16.97 17.39
C ALA A 617 -12.20 18.12 18.38
N ILE A 618 -13.16 19.01 18.10
CA ILE A 618 -13.66 20.01 19.05
C ILE A 618 -14.99 19.50 19.61
N LEU A 619 -15.12 19.48 20.94
CA LEU A 619 -16.26 18.94 21.69
C LEU A 619 -16.79 19.97 22.69
N ASN A 620 -18.03 19.82 23.14
CA ASN A 620 -18.53 20.61 24.28
C ASN A 620 -17.85 20.19 25.59
N ASN A 621 -17.72 18.88 25.82
CA ASN A 621 -17.30 18.29 27.09
C ASN A 621 -16.14 17.29 26.90
N SER A 622 -15.36 17.08 27.95
CA SER A 622 -14.28 16.08 27.96
C SER A 622 -14.86 14.68 28.07
N GLY A 623 -14.18 13.72 27.43
CA GLY A 623 -14.50 12.30 27.58
C GLY A 623 -13.73 11.65 28.73
N ASN A 624 -14.06 10.38 29.02
CA ASN A 624 -13.40 9.57 30.06
C ASN A 624 -12.23 8.70 29.53
N ALA A 625 -11.93 8.77 28.23
CA ALA A 625 -10.87 7.99 27.62
C ALA A 625 -9.48 8.55 27.97
N HIS A 626 -8.44 7.71 27.89
CA HIS A 626 -7.04 8.12 28.05
C HIS A 626 -6.55 8.91 26.81
N LEU A 627 -7.11 10.10 26.59
CA LEU A 627 -6.80 11.03 25.51
C LEU A 627 -6.33 12.37 26.09
N ILE A 628 -5.85 13.27 25.23
CA ILE A 628 -5.55 14.66 25.58
C ILE A 628 -6.85 15.45 25.47
N PHE A 629 -7.25 16.11 26.55
CA PHE A 629 -8.33 17.09 26.57
C PHE A 629 -7.79 18.44 27.02
N GLN A 630 -8.00 19.49 26.22
CA GLN A 630 -7.56 20.85 26.53
C GLN A 630 -8.72 21.82 26.33
N ASN A 631 -8.99 22.63 27.36
CA ASN A 631 -10.01 23.67 27.30
C ASN A 631 -9.64 24.71 26.25
N ILE A 632 -10.65 25.17 25.51
CA ILE A 632 -10.58 26.25 24.56
C ILE A 632 -11.14 27.49 25.25
N THR A 633 -10.37 28.55 25.24
CA THR A 633 -10.61 29.81 25.93
C THR A 633 -10.23 30.95 24.98
N ALA A 634 -10.59 32.19 25.32
CA ALA A 634 -10.26 33.33 24.47
C ALA A 634 -8.74 33.49 24.24
N ASP A 635 -7.94 33.18 25.26
CA ASP A 635 -6.48 33.29 25.27
C ASP A 635 -5.75 32.08 24.66
N ASN A 636 -6.45 31.08 24.12
CA ASN A 636 -5.78 30.01 23.39
C ASN A 636 -6.42 29.60 22.07
N LEU A 637 -7.52 30.27 21.70
CA LEU A 637 -8.33 29.91 20.54
C LEU A 637 -7.51 29.82 19.25
N LEU A 638 -6.63 30.78 18.97
CA LEU A 638 -5.79 30.77 17.76
C LEU A 638 -4.76 29.63 17.77
N PHE A 639 -4.17 29.30 18.92
CA PHE A 639 -3.25 28.16 19.03
C PHE A 639 -3.96 26.83 18.79
N ILE A 640 -5.17 26.66 19.36
CA ILE A 640 -6.02 25.48 19.14
C ILE A 640 -6.45 25.40 17.67
N ALA A 641 -6.80 26.51 17.05
CA ALA A 641 -7.14 26.57 15.63
C ALA A 641 -5.98 26.10 14.75
N ILE A 642 -4.76 26.59 14.98
CA ILE A 642 -3.55 26.15 14.28
C ILE A 642 -3.32 24.66 14.51
N TYR A 643 -3.35 24.19 15.76
CA TYR A 643 -3.19 22.76 16.08
C TYR A 643 -4.19 21.91 15.28
N PHE A 644 -5.46 22.29 15.32
CA PHE A 644 -6.53 21.55 14.68
C PHE A 644 -6.39 21.56 13.15
N ALA A 645 -6.12 22.71 12.55
CA ALA A 645 -5.95 22.86 11.11
C ALA A 645 -4.71 22.11 10.61
N VAL A 646 -3.56 22.23 11.28
CA VAL A 646 -2.33 21.48 10.98
C VAL A 646 -2.59 19.98 10.98
N ARG A 647 -3.38 19.48 11.93
CA ARG A 647 -3.72 18.07 12.00
C ARG A 647 -4.64 17.65 10.85
N HIS A 648 -5.60 18.46 10.43
CA HIS A 648 -6.67 18.05 9.49
C HIS A 648 -6.52 18.53 8.04
N ALA A 649 -5.68 19.53 7.75
CA ALA A 649 -5.53 20.07 6.40
C ALA A 649 -4.92 19.04 5.42
N ILE A 650 -4.06 18.15 5.93
CA ILE A 650 -3.53 17.01 5.18
C ILE A 650 -4.36 15.78 5.54
N PRO A 651 -4.98 15.09 4.57
CA PRO A 651 -5.71 13.86 4.84
C PRO A 651 -4.79 12.73 5.35
N ALA A 652 -5.26 11.97 6.33
CA ALA A 652 -4.68 10.68 6.67
C ALA A 652 -4.85 9.70 5.51
N THR A 653 -3.77 9.04 5.14
CA THR A 653 -3.67 8.01 4.09
C THR A 653 -2.89 6.82 4.65
N TRP A 654 -2.94 5.69 3.94
CA TRP A 654 -2.08 4.55 4.31
C TRP A 654 -0.60 4.91 4.31
N LEU A 655 -0.17 5.91 3.52
CA LEU A 655 1.23 6.22 3.30
C LEU A 655 1.83 7.12 4.39
N ASN A 656 1.04 8.05 4.95
CA ASN A 656 1.48 9.00 5.99
C ASN A 656 1.09 8.58 7.43
N ASP A 657 0.47 7.42 7.62
CA ASP A 657 -0.02 6.88 8.91
C ASP A 657 0.94 6.99 10.12
N ARG A 658 2.27 7.06 9.90
CA ARG A 658 3.29 7.21 10.96
C ARG A 658 4.10 8.50 10.91
N ASP A 659 3.77 9.42 10.02
CA ASP A 659 4.44 10.72 9.98
C ASP A 659 4.13 11.50 11.26
N GLN A 660 5.18 12.02 11.89
CA GLN A 660 5.10 12.63 13.22
C GLN A 660 4.98 14.15 13.08
N PHE A 661 3.96 14.73 13.71
CA PHE A 661 3.80 16.16 13.85
C PHE A 661 4.75 16.72 14.91
N LEU A 662 5.62 17.62 14.48
CA LEU A 662 6.72 18.15 15.28
C LEU A 662 6.36 19.49 15.92
N TYR A 663 7.21 19.91 16.85
CA TYR A 663 7.17 21.26 17.40
C TYR A 663 7.58 22.26 16.29
N PRO A 664 6.80 23.32 16.05
CA PRO A 664 7.06 24.24 14.94
C PRO A 664 8.27 25.15 15.18
N ASN A 665 8.80 25.74 14.12
CA ASN A 665 9.68 26.91 14.21
C ASN A 665 8.86 28.19 14.50
N ASP A 666 9.51 29.35 14.65
CA ASP A 666 8.81 30.59 15.05
C ASP A 666 8.19 31.38 13.88
N LEU A 667 8.37 30.93 12.63
CA LEU A 667 7.92 31.70 11.45
C LEU A 667 6.39 31.87 11.39
N TRP A 668 5.62 30.92 11.92
CA TRP A 668 4.16 31.01 11.96
C TRP A 668 3.65 32.20 12.79
N GLN A 669 4.44 32.70 13.75
CA GLN A 669 4.05 33.79 14.65
C GLN A 669 3.80 35.10 13.90
N GLN A 670 4.49 35.30 12.76
CA GLN A 670 4.40 36.50 11.94
C GLN A 670 3.41 36.36 10.77
N ASP A 671 2.87 35.16 10.52
CA ASP A 671 1.92 34.92 9.43
C ASP A 671 0.47 34.96 9.96
N SER A 672 -0.05 36.18 10.11
CA SER A 672 -1.43 36.40 10.55
C SER A 672 -2.46 35.82 9.58
N SER A 673 -2.15 35.75 8.28
CA SER A 673 -3.04 35.09 7.30
C SER A 673 -3.17 33.61 7.61
N PHE A 674 -2.06 32.89 7.83
CA PHE A 674 -2.08 31.48 8.20
C PHE A 674 -2.85 31.22 9.50
N GLN A 675 -2.62 32.05 10.53
CA GLN A 675 -3.31 31.93 11.82
C GLN A 675 -4.83 32.08 11.66
N ASN A 676 -5.26 33.11 10.94
CA ASN A 676 -6.68 33.41 10.70
C ASN A 676 -7.33 32.35 9.80
N ASP A 677 -6.63 31.90 8.76
CA ASP A 677 -7.07 30.81 7.89
C ASP A 677 -7.27 29.50 8.67
N CYS A 678 -6.39 29.20 9.64
CA CYS A 678 -6.57 28.06 10.53
C CYS A 678 -7.83 28.17 11.40
N LEU A 679 -8.18 29.38 11.87
CA LEU A 679 -9.42 29.63 12.60
C LEU A 679 -10.65 29.37 11.72
N ALA A 680 -10.67 29.93 10.50
CA ALA A 680 -11.74 29.67 9.54
C ALA A 680 -11.88 28.17 9.26
N PHE A 681 -10.76 27.48 9.03
CA PHE A 681 -10.76 26.04 8.81
C PHE A 681 -11.36 25.27 9.99
N MET A 682 -10.91 25.54 11.22
CA MET A 682 -11.41 24.86 12.42
C MET A 682 -12.92 25.07 12.61
N LEU A 683 -13.43 26.29 12.41
CA LEU A 683 -14.84 26.63 12.63
C LEU A 683 -15.78 25.79 11.76
N PHE A 684 -15.44 25.60 10.49
CA PHE A 684 -16.31 24.93 9.52
C PHE A 684 -15.95 23.47 9.24
N HIS A 685 -14.85 22.96 9.79
CA HIS A 685 -14.46 21.57 9.58
C HIS A 685 -15.41 20.59 10.27
N GLY A 686 -15.65 19.42 9.65
CA GLY A 686 -16.60 18.43 10.16
C GLY A 686 -16.22 17.73 11.47
N GLN A 687 -14.99 17.92 11.97
CA GLN A 687 -14.57 17.46 13.31
C GLN A 687 -14.72 18.53 14.39
N ASN A 688 -15.24 19.72 14.05
CA ASN A 688 -15.89 20.56 15.03
C ASN A 688 -17.28 19.96 15.33
N LYS A 689 -17.43 19.37 16.50
CA LYS A 689 -18.64 18.66 16.94
C LYS A 689 -19.34 19.39 18.09
N ILE A 690 -19.07 20.67 18.27
CA ILE A 690 -19.86 21.51 19.17
C ILE A 690 -21.33 21.38 18.78
N THR A 691 -22.19 21.14 19.77
CA THR A 691 -23.65 21.11 19.64
C THR A 691 -24.26 22.00 20.70
N SER A 692 -25.31 22.75 20.36
CA SER A 692 -26.05 23.54 21.34
C SER A 692 -26.87 22.69 22.31
N GLN A 693 -26.98 21.37 22.08
CA GLN A 693 -27.71 20.45 22.96
C GLN A 693 -26.92 20.14 24.25
N GLU A 694 -25.60 20.38 24.26
CA GLU A 694 -24.71 20.09 25.38
C GLU A 694 -24.17 21.34 26.07
N GLY A 695 -24.65 22.54 25.71
CA GLY A 695 -24.22 23.79 26.33
C GLY A 695 -24.39 25.01 25.40
N VAL A 696 -23.92 26.17 25.87
CA VAL A 696 -23.92 27.40 25.08
C VAL A 696 -22.98 27.23 23.88
N ASN A 697 -23.48 27.54 22.68
CA ASN A 697 -22.67 27.51 21.47
C ASN A 697 -21.95 28.85 21.29
N HIS A 698 -20.64 28.88 21.59
CA HIS A 698 -19.79 30.05 21.41
C HIS A 698 -19.17 30.17 20.01
N PHE A 699 -19.36 29.18 19.13
CA PHE A 699 -18.62 29.03 17.86
C PHE A 699 -19.35 29.56 16.62
N ILE A 700 -20.46 30.29 16.78
CA ILE A 700 -21.18 30.92 15.65
C ILE A 700 -20.40 32.18 15.21
N PRO A 701 -19.82 32.23 13.99
CA PRO A 701 -18.98 33.36 13.57
C PRO A 701 -19.77 34.53 12.96
N PHE A 702 -21.09 34.42 12.88
CA PHE A 702 -21.97 35.38 12.23
C PHE A 702 -22.78 36.17 13.24
N SER A 703 -23.22 37.37 12.86
CA SER A 703 -24.24 38.13 13.58
C SER A 703 -25.66 37.65 13.22
N VAL A 704 -26.62 37.96 14.10
CA VAL A 704 -28.07 37.70 13.89
C VAL A 704 -28.57 38.28 12.55
N SER A 705 -28.09 39.46 12.16
CA SER A 705 -28.47 40.11 10.90
C SER A 705 -27.89 39.44 9.66
N GLU A 706 -26.74 38.78 9.75
CA GLU A 706 -26.08 38.14 8.61
C GLU A 706 -26.75 36.83 8.19
N VAL A 707 -27.38 36.12 9.13
CA VAL A 707 -28.06 34.84 8.88
C VAL A 707 -29.57 34.88 9.16
N VAL A 708 -30.09 36.07 9.51
CA VAL A 708 -31.51 36.40 9.68
C VAL A 708 -32.24 35.41 10.60
N THR A 709 -31.79 35.32 11.85
CA THR A 709 -32.41 34.44 12.85
C THR A 709 -33.73 35.00 13.38
N LYS A 710 -34.61 34.11 13.86
CA LYS A 710 -35.90 34.48 14.51
C LYS A 710 -35.74 34.87 15.99
N GLU A 711 -34.62 34.52 16.61
CA GLU A 711 -34.28 34.80 18.01
C GLU A 711 -32.79 35.19 18.12
N VAL A 712 -32.40 35.85 19.20
CA VAL A 712 -31.00 36.24 19.46
C VAL A 712 -30.12 35.03 19.82
N PHE A 713 -28.82 35.11 19.52
CA PHE A 713 -27.86 34.10 19.97
C PHE A 713 -27.62 34.22 21.48
N ALA A 714 -27.45 33.07 22.14
CA ALA A 714 -27.03 32.97 23.54
C ALA A 714 -25.58 33.42 23.74
N SER A 715 -24.75 33.38 22.69
CA SER A 715 -23.40 33.94 22.69
C SER A 715 -23.06 34.57 21.34
N ASN A 716 -22.46 35.76 21.35
CA ASN A 716 -21.85 36.39 20.18
C ASN A 716 -20.31 36.27 20.18
N PHE A 717 -19.76 35.42 21.07
CA PHE A 717 -18.32 35.37 21.35
C PHE A 717 -17.45 35.27 20.09
N MET A 718 -17.68 34.28 19.22
CA MET A 718 -16.82 34.08 18.04
C MET A 718 -16.95 35.23 17.02
N HIS A 719 -18.16 35.76 16.82
CA HIS A 719 -18.36 36.93 15.98
C HIS A 719 -17.61 38.15 16.53
N ASP A 720 -17.68 38.39 17.84
CA ASP A 720 -16.98 39.50 18.49
C ASP A 720 -15.46 39.31 18.50
N PHE A 721 -14.98 38.07 18.71
CA PHE A 721 -13.57 37.71 18.60
C PHE A 721 -13.03 38.01 17.21
N ILE A 722 -13.70 37.54 16.16
CA ILE A 722 -13.29 37.78 14.77
C ILE A 722 -13.23 39.28 14.45
N ASN A 723 -14.12 40.09 15.03
CA ASN A 723 -14.17 41.53 14.81
C ASN A 723 -13.32 42.36 15.79
N GLY A 724 -12.52 41.72 16.64
CA GLY A 724 -11.66 42.41 17.62
C GLY A 724 -12.42 43.19 18.70
N LYS A 725 -13.63 42.73 19.06
CA LYS A 725 -14.53 43.38 20.02
C LYS A 725 -14.48 42.78 21.43
N ILE A 726 -13.70 41.72 21.63
CA ILE A 726 -13.50 41.12 22.96
C ILE A 726 -12.67 42.06 23.81
N LYS A 727 -13.21 42.47 24.96
CA LYS A 727 -12.48 43.31 25.91
C LYS A 727 -11.54 42.43 26.73
N PRO A 728 -10.23 42.76 26.82
CA PRO A 728 -9.37 42.14 27.80
C PRO A 728 -9.84 42.55 29.20
N ASP A 729 -9.88 41.61 30.15
CA ASP A 729 -10.18 41.93 31.54
C ASP A 729 -9.14 42.93 32.05
N SER A 730 -9.62 44.08 32.55
CA SER A 730 -8.75 45.11 33.13
C SER A 730 -8.07 44.58 34.41
N PRO A 731 -6.79 44.85 34.66
CA PRO A 731 -6.18 44.54 35.95
C PRO A 731 -6.94 45.27 37.05
N CYS A 732 -7.36 44.55 38.08
CA CYS A 732 -8.07 45.08 39.23
C CYS A 732 -7.21 46.14 39.95
N ASP A 733 -7.62 47.41 39.89
CA ASP A 733 -7.09 48.49 40.72
C ASP A 733 -7.51 48.27 42.18
N THR A 734 -6.65 47.63 42.98
CA THR A 734 -6.81 47.63 44.44
C THR A 734 -6.22 48.91 45.03
N GLN A 735 -7.03 49.96 45.13
CA GLN A 735 -6.82 51.03 46.11
C GLN A 735 -8.05 51.14 47.03
N SER A 736 -7.99 50.50 48.21
CA SER A 736 -8.63 51.04 49.43
C SER A 736 -8.24 50.22 50.68
N SER A 737 -7.42 50.86 51.52
CA SER A 737 -7.29 50.87 52.99
C SER A 737 -7.29 49.60 53.86
N PRO A 738 -6.52 49.61 54.99
CA PRO A 738 -6.21 48.42 55.78
C PRO A 738 -7.14 48.25 57.00
N CYS A 739 -7.47 47.01 57.35
CA CYS A 739 -7.94 46.68 58.70
C CYS A 739 -7.34 45.36 59.20
N HIS A 740 -6.81 45.42 60.42
CA HIS A 740 -6.21 44.34 61.19
C HIS A 740 -7.23 43.25 61.57
N SER A 741 -6.86 41.97 61.49
CA SER A 741 -6.37 41.17 62.64
C SER A 741 -6.46 39.64 62.43
N THR A 742 -5.37 38.97 62.84
CA THR A 742 -5.22 37.63 63.46
C THR A 742 -5.54 36.32 62.71
N GLN A 743 -4.44 35.68 62.26
CA GLN A 743 -3.96 34.30 62.54
C GLN A 743 -4.93 33.09 62.50
N SER A 744 -4.70 32.16 61.58
CA SER A 744 -4.19 30.80 61.88
C SER A 744 -3.93 29.97 60.61
N GLU A 745 -3.00 29.02 60.73
CA GLU A 745 -2.18 28.39 59.69
C GLU A 745 -2.83 27.18 58.97
N LYS A 746 -2.56 27.01 57.66
CA LYS A 746 -1.71 25.94 57.07
C LYS A 746 -1.83 25.88 55.53
N SER A 747 -0.67 26.03 54.88
CA SER A 747 -0.42 25.99 53.43
C SER A 747 -0.42 24.59 52.80
N PRO A 748 -0.61 24.48 51.47
CA PRO A 748 0.54 24.16 50.61
C PRO A 748 0.73 25.15 49.44
N LYS A 749 1.98 25.21 48.97
CA LYS A 749 2.59 26.20 48.08
C LYS A 749 1.96 26.26 46.68
N GLU A 750 1.31 27.38 46.37
CA GLU A 750 1.04 27.84 45.00
C GLU A 750 2.21 28.70 44.50
N SER A 751 2.84 28.29 43.39
CA SER A 751 3.76 29.15 42.65
C SER A 751 2.95 30.01 41.68
N LYS A 752 2.62 31.24 42.09
CA LYS A 752 2.21 32.31 41.17
C LYS A 752 3.35 32.59 40.19
N ARG A 753 3.15 32.32 38.90
CA ARG A 753 3.97 32.89 37.83
C ARG A 753 3.09 33.87 37.06
N CYS A 754 3.26 35.15 37.37
CA CYS A 754 2.76 36.23 36.54
C CYS A 754 3.51 36.18 35.19
N PHE A 755 2.78 36.12 34.09
CA PHE A 755 3.33 36.27 32.75
C PHE A 755 3.73 37.74 32.55
N ALA A 756 4.99 38.06 32.84
CA ALA A 756 5.63 39.25 32.30
C ALA A 756 6.18 38.91 30.92
N ASN A 757 5.90 39.77 29.94
CA ASN A 757 6.45 39.75 28.59
C ASN A 757 7.94 39.39 28.62
N VAL A 758 8.29 38.32 27.90
CA VAL A 758 9.69 37.90 27.72
C VAL A 758 10.39 38.95 26.87
N GLN A 759 11.09 39.88 27.54
CA GLN A 759 12.14 40.67 26.90
C GLN A 759 13.34 39.75 26.65
N HIS A 760 13.61 39.43 25.39
CA HIS A 760 14.85 38.79 25.00
C HIS A 760 16.01 39.79 25.04
N ASP A 761 17.09 39.35 25.69
CA ASP A 761 18.37 40.03 25.86
C ASP A 761 18.96 40.50 24.51
N LYS A 762 19.04 41.83 24.31
CA LYS A 762 19.70 42.45 23.16
C LYS A 762 21.18 42.67 23.48
N SER A 763 22.05 41.87 22.89
CA SER A 763 23.47 42.21 22.73
C SER A 763 23.89 42.17 21.26
N SER A 764 23.83 43.33 20.58
CA SER A 764 24.77 43.84 19.57
C SER A 764 24.15 44.96 18.74
N LYS A 765 25.01 45.85 18.23
CA LYS A 765 24.78 47.28 17.96
C LYS A 765 24.15 47.62 16.60
N LYS A 766 23.36 48.71 16.64
CA LYS A 766 23.18 49.84 15.69
C LYS A 766 22.65 49.57 14.27
N GLY A 767 21.44 50.09 14.04
CA GLY A 767 20.87 50.47 12.74
C GLY A 767 19.39 50.80 12.90
N GLN A 768 19.04 52.08 13.06
CA GLN A 768 17.65 52.55 13.18
C GLN A 768 16.90 52.43 11.85
N THR A 769 15.85 51.62 11.83
CA THR A 769 14.60 51.89 11.10
C THR A 769 13.47 51.31 11.95
N SER A 770 12.59 52.18 12.45
CA SER A 770 11.43 51.83 13.25
C SER A 770 10.37 51.15 12.37
N PHE A 771 10.35 49.83 12.40
CA PHE A 771 9.15 49.04 12.13
C PHE A 771 8.56 48.68 13.49
N GLU A 772 7.28 48.97 13.68
CA GLU A 772 6.53 48.56 14.87
C GLU A 772 6.57 47.02 14.93
N ASP A 773 7.17 46.46 15.98
CA ASP A 773 7.08 45.03 16.30
C ASP A 773 5.60 44.73 16.60
N GLU A 774 4.85 44.22 15.63
CA GLU A 774 3.55 43.60 15.88
C GLU A 774 3.77 42.31 16.69
N SER A 775 3.79 42.44 18.02
CA SER A 775 3.76 41.29 18.91
C SER A 775 2.49 40.47 18.65
N PHE A 776 2.62 39.14 18.55
CA PHE A 776 1.49 38.22 18.41
C PHE A 776 0.46 38.45 19.54
N TYR A 777 -0.68 39.06 19.21
CA TYR A 777 -1.77 39.26 20.16
C TYR A 777 -2.70 38.05 20.10
N VAL A 778 -2.79 37.36 21.23
CA VAL A 778 -3.60 36.15 21.40
C VAL A 778 -5.11 36.44 21.28
N ILE A 779 -5.54 37.60 21.80
CA ILE A 779 -6.91 38.12 21.68
C ILE A 779 -6.83 39.33 20.75
N PRO A 780 -7.54 39.32 19.60
CA PRO A 780 -7.48 40.41 18.64
C PRO A 780 -8.14 41.67 19.18
N THR A 781 -7.47 42.81 18.99
CA THR A 781 -7.98 44.15 19.31
C THR A 781 -8.50 44.90 18.08
N LYS A 782 -8.36 44.29 16.90
CA LYS A 782 -8.85 44.75 15.59
C LYS A 782 -9.45 43.56 14.84
N PRO A 783 -10.33 43.78 13.85
CA PRO A 783 -10.87 42.71 13.03
C PRO A 783 -9.77 41.85 12.39
N LEU A 784 -9.95 40.53 12.41
CA LEU A 784 -9.05 39.58 11.77
C LEU A 784 -9.12 39.71 10.24
N ASN A 785 -7.98 39.60 9.58
CA ASN A 785 -7.88 39.62 8.12
C ASN A 785 -7.69 38.19 7.59
N PHE A 786 -8.65 37.71 6.81
CA PHE A 786 -8.66 36.36 6.24
C PHE A 786 -8.20 36.38 4.78
N SER A 787 -7.65 35.26 4.31
CA SER A 787 -7.43 35.04 2.89
C SER A 787 -8.74 34.98 2.11
N ASP A 788 -8.66 35.06 0.77
CA ASP A 788 -9.85 34.97 -0.08
C ASP A 788 -10.48 33.57 -0.03
N GLU A 789 -9.66 32.52 0.13
CA GLU A 789 -10.10 31.15 0.34
C GLU A 789 -10.86 31.00 1.68
N ALA A 790 -10.36 31.60 2.76
CA ALA A 790 -11.06 31.60 4.04
C ALA A 790 -12.35 32.43 3.99
N LYS A 791 -12.36 33.58 3.30
CA LYS A 791 -13.59 34.36 3.05
C LYS A 791 -14.63 33.55 2.27
N ALA A 792 -14.21 32.74 1.31
CA ALA A 792 -15.10 31.86 0.56
C ALA A 792 -15.73 30.79 1.47
N VAL A 793 -14.95 30.21 2.39
CA VAL A 793 -15.46 29.30 3.44
C VAL A 793 -16.50 30.01 4.33
N PHE A 794 -16.21 31.22 4.82
CA PHE A 794 -17.19 32.00 5.60
C PHE A 794 -18.46 32.29 4.81
N LYS A 795 -18.35 32.62 3.53
CA LYS A 795 -19.50 32.86 2.65
C LYS A 795 -20.36 31.59 2.52
N ALA A 796 -19.76 30.46 2.17
CA ALA A 796 -20.46 29.18 2.05
C ALA A 796 -21.12 28.75 3.37
N GLY A 797 -20.42 28.95 4.49
CA GLY A 797 -20.97 28.74 5.83
C GLY A 797 -22.18 29.63 6.11
N ARG A 798 -22.09 30.93 5.82
CA ARG A 798 -23.18 31.89 6.04
C ARG A 798 -24.43 31.53 5.27
N GLU A 799 -24.28 31.14 4.00
CA GLU A 799 -25.38 30.69 3.14
C GLU A 799 -26.06 29.45 3.71
N LEU A 800 -25.29 28.47 4.22
CA LEU A 800 -25.83 27.29 4.88
C LEU A 800 -26.60 27.64 6.17
N TRP A 801 -26.08 28.53 7.02
CA TRP A 801 -26.78 28.97 8.22
C TRP A 801 -28.05 29.74 7.89
N ALA A 802 -27.99 30.68 6.95
CA ALA A 802 -29.15 31.43 6.50
C ALA A 802 -30.24 30.49 5.96
N TYR A 803 -29.84 29.47 5.19
CA TYR A 803 -30.77 28.45 4.69
C TYR A 803 -31.44 27.66 5.82
N TYR A 804 -30.69 27.27 6.86
CA TYR A 804 -31.26 26.62 8.04
C TYR A 804 -32.26 27.52 8.79
N HIS A 805 -31.93 28.78 9.04
CA HIS A 805 -32.82 29.69 9.78
C HIS A 805 -34.08 30.06 8.98
N ALA A 806 -34.02 30.02 7.65
CA ALA A 806 -35.15 30.22 6.76
C ALA A 806 -36.14 29.03 6.74
N GLN A 807 -35.76 27.85 7.26
CA GLN A 807 -36.65 26.68 7.27
C GLN A 807 -37.91 26.90 8.11
N GLU A 808 -38.96 26.15 7.78
CA GLU A 808 -40.19 26.06 8.54
C GLU A 808 -40.10 24.96 9.61
N PHE A 809 -39.97 25.34 10.87
CA PHE A 809 -39.90 24.40 12.01
C PHE A 809 -41.30 24.13 12.55
N LYS A 810 -42.08 23.32 11.82
CA LYS A 810 -43.48 23.00 12.14
C LYS A 810 -43.65 21.75 13.00
N ASP A 811 -42.59 20.96 13.20
CA ASP A 811 -42.61 19.72 13.99
C ASP A 811 -42.10 19.96 15.42
N SER A 812 -42.89 19.57 16.42
CA SER A 812 -42.52 19.65 17.83
C SER A 812 -41.33 18.76 18.21
N LYS A 813 -41.00 17.76 17.38
CA LYS A 813 -39.82 16.90 17.54
C LYS A 813 -38.51 17.51 17.02
N ASN A 814 -38.60 18.60 16.25
CA ASN A 814 -37.43 19.29 15.69
C ASN A 814 -37.64 20.81 15.80
N PRO A 815 -37.60 21.37 17.02
CA PRO A 815 -37.89 22.77 17.25
C PRO A 815 -36.84 23.67 16.59
N TYR A 816 -37.26 24.89 16.25
CA TYR A 816 -36.34 25.94 15.83
C TYR A 816 -35.26 26.16 16.90
N ASN A 817 -34.01 26.28 16.47
CA ASN A 817 -32.89 26.54 17.35
C ASN A 817 -32.03 27.67 16.78
N ALA A 818 -32.14 28.86 17.37
CA ALA A 818 -31.30 29.99 16.98
C ALA A 818 -29.80 29.73 17.23
N ASN A 819 -29.45 28.88 18.20
CA ASN A 819 -28.06 28.62 18.58
C ASN A 819 -27.42 27.43 17.83
N ALA A 820 -28.05 26.97 16.74
CA ALA A 820 -27.58 25.81 16.00
C ALA A 820 -26.12 25.97 15.54
N SER A 821 -25.29 25.02 15.92
CA SER A 821 -23.93 24.85 15.41
C SER A 821 -23.94 24.23 14.01
N LEU A 822 -22.76 24.16 13.35
CA LEU A 822 -22.62 23.38 12.11
C LEU A 822 -23.04 21.93 12.32
N TYR A 823 -22.70 21.34 13.48
CA TYR A 823 -23.04 19.96 13.78
C TYR A 823 -24.57 19.80 13.89
N ASP A 824 -25.25 20.72 14.59
CA ASP A 824 -26.72 20.70 14.74
C ASP A 824 -27.42 20.86 13.39
N ILE A 825 -26.94 21.78 12.55
CA ILE A 825 -27.47 21.96 11.18
C ILE A 825 -27.30 20.67 10.38
N LYS A 826 -26.13 20.02 10.45
CA LYS A 826 -25.92 18.72 9.79
C LYS A 826 -26.83 17.62 10.34
N VAL A 827 -27.01 17.56 11.66
CA VAL A 827 -27.94 16.60 12.29
C VAL A 827 -29.36 16.82 11.76
N HIS A 828 -29.82 18.07 11.68
CA HIS A 828 -31.15 18.41 11.20
C HIS A 828 -31.44 17.85 9.80
N PHE A 829 -30.50 18.00 8.86
CA PHE A 829 -30.71 17.57 7.47
C PHE A 829 -30.30 16.11 7.17
N GLN A 830 -29.28 15.59 7.85
CA GLN A 830 -28.72 14.26 7.55
C GLN A 830 -29.31 13.17 8.46
N GLY A 831 -29.67 13.51 9.69
CA GLY A 831 -30.08 12.55 10.71
C GLY A 831 -28.99 11.53 11.07
N PHE A 832 -29.38 10.50 11.82
CA PHE A 832 -28.53 9.40 12.24
C PHE A 832 -28.97 8.07 11.60
N ASN A 833 -28.06 7.10 11.52
CA ASN A 833 -28.39 5.72 11.20
C ASN A 833 -28.76 4.92 12.46
N ASP A 834 -29.20 3.67 12.27
CA ASP A 834 -29.60 2.75 13.34
C ASP A 834 -28.49 2.44 14.36
N LYS A 835 -27.24 2.78 14.04
CA LYS A 835 -26.07 2.62 14.92
C LYS A 835 -25.71 3.92 15.65
N GLY A 836 -26.53 4.97 15.57
CA GLY A 836 -26.30 6.27 16.19
C GLY A 836 -25.20 7.10 15.51
N LYS A 837 -24.76 6.75 14.30
CA LYS A 837 -23.78 7.55 13.53
C LYS A 837 -24.50 8.45 12.54
N MET A 838 -24.10 9.72 12.49
CA MET A 838 -24.63 10.71 11.54
C MET A 838 -24.52 10.16 10.10
N ASN A 839 -25.61 10.26 9.34
CA ASN A 839 -25.61 9.83 7.94
C ASN A 839 -24.70 10.74 7.09
N PRO A 840 -24.11 10.24 6.01
CA PRO A 840 -23.34 11.07 5.09
C PRO A 840 -24.27 12.05 4.34
N PRO A 841 -23.76 13.21 3.86
CA PRO A 841 -24.57 14.25 3.19
C PRO A 841 -25.41 13.72 2.02
N GLN A 842 -24.91 12.70 1.30
CA GLN A 842 -25.59 12.11 0.14
C GLN A 842 -26.93 11.44 0.52
N LYS A 843 -27.14 11.09 1.79
CA LYS A 843 -28.40 10.52 2.29
C LYS A 843 -29.41 11.57 2.74
N ALA A 844 -29.03 12.85 2.82
CA ALA A 844 -29.96 13.93 3.14
C ALA A 844 -31.03 14.04 2.03
N GLN A 845 -32.28 14.26 2.43
CA GLN A 845 -33.40 14.37 1.48
C GLN A 845 -33.38 15.73 0.76
N ASP A 846 -33.10 16.80 1.50
CA ASP A 846 -33.06 18.17 1.01
C ASP A 846 -31.92 18.39 0.00
N SER A 847 -32.28 18.71 -1.25
CA SER A 847 -31.32 18.99 -2.34
C SER A 847 -30.56 20.30 -2.15
N HIS A 848 -31.21 21.36 -1.68
CA HIS A 848 -30.56 22.65 -1.47
C HIS A 848 -29.51 22.55 -0.37
N TYR A 849 -29.82 21.86 0.73
CA TYR A 849 -28.83 21.53 1.76
C TYR A 849 -27.62 20.79 1.17
N LYS A 850 -27.84 19.79 0.30
CA LYS A 850 -26.76 19.03 -0.34
C LYS A 850 -25.84 19.96 -1.16
N ASP A 851 -26.39 20.94 -1.86
CA ASP A 851 -25.62 21.93 -2.60
C ASP A 851 -24.81 22.85 -1.67
N PHE A 852 -25.44 23.40 -0.62
CA PHE A 852 -24.75 24.27 0.35
C PHE A 852 -23.63 23.55 1.12
N ILE A 853 -23.89 22.34 1.65
CA ILE A 853 -22.86 21.57 2.35
C ILE A 853 -21.79 21.06 1.38
N GLY A 854 -22.15 20.78 0.13
CA GLY A 854 -21.23 20.47 -0.96
C GLY A 854 -20.26 21.62 -1.23
N ASN A 855 -20.79 22.83 -1.36
CA ASN A 855 -20.01 24.06 -1.56
C ASN A 855 -19.09 24.33 -0.37
N LEU A 856 -19.59 24.24 0.87
CA LEU A 856 -18.76 24.43 2.07
C LEU A 856 -17.59 23.43 2.12
N ASN A 857 -17.85 22.15 1.83
CA ASN A 857 -16.80 21.12 1.80
C ASN A 857 -15.80 21.34 0.65
N TYR A 858 -16.23 21.93 -0.47
CA TYR A 858 -15.37 22.27 -1.58
C TYR A 858 -14.41 23.41 -1.20
N GLU A 859 -14.93 24.50 -0.65
CA GLU A 859 -14.14 25.65 -0.21
C GLU A 859 -13.16 25.27 0.93
N LEU A 860 -13.58 24.40 1.85
CA LEU A 860 -12.70 23.86 2.90
C LEU A 860 -11.51 23.09 2.32
N LYS A 861 -11.69 22.36 1.22
CA LYS A 861 -10.58 21.65 0.55
C LYS A 861 -9.62 22.63 -0.14
N ILE A 862 -10.13 23.74 -0.66
CA ILE A 862 -9.28 24.80 -1.23
C ILE A 862 -8.45 25.45 -0.11
N LEU A 863 -9.10 25.82 1.00
CA LEU A 863 -8.42 26.38 2.16
C LEU A 863 -7.37 25.42 2.75
N ALA A 864 -7.67 24.13 2.85
CA ALA A 864 -6.72 23.11 3.27
C ALA A 864 -5.44 23.09 2.41
N LYS A 865 -5.60 23.16 1.08
CA LYS A 865 -4.46 23.21 0.13
C LYS A 865 -3.61 24.47 0.28
N LYS A 866 -4.21 25.58 0.73
CA LYS A 866 -3.48 26.81 1.04
C LYS A 866 -2.67 26.68 2.33
N ILE A 867 -3.25 26.02 3.35
CA ILE A 867 -2.62 25.78 4.65
C ILE A 867 -1.48 24.75 4.55
N GLU A 868 -1.63 23.72 3.72
CA GLU A 868 -0.71 22.57 3.64
C GLU A 868 0.78 22.95 3.44
N PRO A 869 1.19 23.81 2.48
CA PRO A 869 2.59 24.20 2.33
C PRO A 869 3.19 24.85 3.60
N LYS A 870 2.38 25.61 4.34
CA LYS A 870 2.79 26.28 5.58
C LYS A 870 3.07 25.29 6.71
N ILE A 871 2.43 24.12 6.71
CA ILE A 871 2.69 23.05 7.68
C ILE A 871 4.15 22.59 7.59
N TYR A 872 4.67 22.45 6.36
CA TYR A 872 6.06 22.09 6.12
C TYR A 872 7.01 23.27 6.38
N GLU A 873 6.67 24.47 5.88
CA GLU A 873 7.45 25.71 6.09
C GLU A 873 7.69 25.99 7.58
N TYR A 874 6.66 25.79 8.40
CA TYR A 874 6.72 26.02 9.85
C TYR A 874 7.21 24.83 10.64
N GLY A 875 7.62 23.75 9.97
CA GLY A 875 8.26 22.60 10.59
C GLY A 875 7.31 21.73 11.43
N PHE A 876 6.00 21.85 11.25
CA PHE A 876 5.04 20.91 11.85
C PHE A 876 5.16 19.51 11.24
N LEU A 877 5.61 19.40 9.99
CA LEU A 877 5.97 18.13 9.34
C LEU A 877 7.29 18.26 8.57
N LEU A 878 7.89 17.11 8.24
CA LEU A 878 9.08 17.02 7.39
C LEU A 878 8.67 16.57 5.98
N GLU A 879 9.28 17.17 4.95
CA GLU A 879 9.05 16.87 3.53
C GLU A 879 9.57 15.51 3.05
#